data_AF-R7HW49-F1
#
_entry.id   AF-R7HW49-F1
#
_cell.length_a   1.000
_cell.length_b   1.000
_cell.length_c   1.000
_cell.angle_alpha   90.00
_cell.angle_beta   90.00
_cell.angle_gamma   90.00
#
_symmetry.space_group_name_H-M   'P 1'
#
loop_
_entity.id
_entity.type
_entity.pdbx_description
1 polymer ?
#
loop_
_entity_poly.entity_id
_entity_poly.type
_entity_poly.pdbx_seq_one_letter_code
_entity_poly.pdbx_strand_id
1 'polypeptide(L)'
;MKLSKKVIAIALASTMAITPAGNVLHTFGIHTEATTMAASTISTYDQLVAACAKSGTYTLTKSIKCTKPVSVTANVTIKSTTEDNIIYAGSEMSQVFYVDGGTLNLGETGDSARTAVRGGTTETAYTTKAVVTVDNGGTLNVNAAHIYRSNGNGIRVQGKSKCTMNNGSINGLKPFKSIGGAVYVLEESTFNLKSGSITGNTCGGVTVNKGSIFNMTGGTIATNTGGGGDPTSSDSKTGYGGGVYLAGTFKMSGGVIKSNTASYGKGVYIVDNANMYVSGDMLVDSSENDGNDVRLQSKDANIILEGNLSNSPAMRVTLPENTPGTVVAKAANSLMDISSFITNQNFVVSNQGDFFIAKSTDGLSLILSKNCRITYNAMGGSTTTTTQDCQWGAVATVASAPSRVGYSFTGWNTDVNGNGTNYSANASITVQEDTTLYAQWSENDVVVNYNANGGNNAPSSATEKYSKGVAVTYEVPTRDGYEFIGWNTKADGTGNTYKAGDIIQENITLYAQWKQTIITVQYSHNDGTNRQNKIVTADATNGITINYEPERTGYRFVGWNTAQNGTGMTYDIGNIIKENVILYAQWEKIVYYTVTYDADGGNFSGNISQKYENGSKITIPAEEPKKTGYVFYGWNTQKDGSGVSYSAGNSFNVDSDITLYAQWKKIVYYTVTYDTDGGYFSGNANQKYETGSKITIPMEEPKRTGYIFTGWNTQKDGSGVSYSVGSSFNIDSNVTLYAQWTEDISDTNTVVIEQYAPVLKASVSGVYVTLTWAFTGEITGYEIEVNSAATKNKYKKVATVTETNSSYIDSALKQGKNAKIRVRAYIIVGGKTYYSKYSNVETKTVLKKASLKAVRYAKKTKKATIQWLAPTGLSGIEIYQKIGTGKYKKIYTAKGTSKKIVVSLAKVKKGKKVSYKIRYYKKSGNTKVYSMYSNVKTIKR
;
A
#
# COMPACT_ATOMS: atom_id res chain seq x y z
N MET A 1 49.80 17.32 -37.67
CA MET A 1 50.06 17.20 -39.11
C MET A 1 49.57 18.47 -39.80
N LYS A 2 50.36 18.98 -40.76
CA LYS A 2 50.16 20.14 -41.66
C LYS A 2 50.40 21.57 -41.14
N LEU A 3 51.40 22.15 -41.81
CA LEU A 3 51.92 23.52 -41.81
C LEU A 3 50.89 24.57 -42.27
N SER A 4 51.04 25.81 -41.78
CA SER A 4 51.42 26.96 -42.64
C SER A 4 52.04 28.09 -41.80
N LYS A 5 52.91 28.88 -42.44
CA LYS A 5 53.87 29.82 -41.87
C LYS A 5 53.68 31.17 -42.58
N LYS A 6 54.02 32.28 -41.88
CA LYS A 6 54.38 33.65 -42.33
C LYS A 6 53.22 34.67 -42.54
N VAL A 7 53.26 35.96 -42.14
CA VAL A 7 54.30 36.86 -41.52
C VAL A 7 53.73 38.29 -41.22
N ILE A 8 54.27 38.96 -40.17
CA ILE A 8 54.44 40.44 -39.89
C ILE A 8 53.16 41.28 -39.53
N ALA A 9 53.09 42.22 -38.55
CA ALA A 9 54.05 43.03 -37.77
C ALA A 9 53.50 43.34 -36.33
N ILE A 10 54.32 43.25 -35.27
CA ILE A 10 54.96 44.36 -34.50
C ILE A 10 54.00 45.30 -33.75
N ALA A 11 53.93 45.14 -32.41
CA ALA A 11 54.17 46.22 -31.45
C ALA A 11 54.55 45.62 -30.08
N LEU A 12 55.74 45.96 -29.62
CA LEU A 12 56.35 45.61 -28.34
C LEU A 12 55.77 46.45 -27.19
N ALA A 13 55.76 45.83 -26.00
CA ALA A 13 56.19 46.36 -24.69
C ALA A 13 55.19 45.91 -23.59
N SER A 14 55.38 44.73 -23.00
CA SER A 14 56.22 44.43 -21.83
C SER A 14 55.73 45.00 -20.49
N THR A 15 55.24 44.06 -19.67
CA THR A 15 55.50 43.83 -18.22
C THR A 15 54.82 44.77 -17.22
N MET A 16 54.22 44.28 -16.12
CA MET A 16 54.90 43.52 -15.06
C MET A 16 53.90 42.72 -14.18
N ALA A 17 54.34 41.55 -13.73
CA ALA A 17 53.72 40.71 -12.71
C ALA A 17 54.22 41.08 -11.30
N ILE A 18 53.47 40.63 -10.29
CA ILE A 18 53.54 41.00 -8.87
C ILE A 18 54.14 39.83 -8.04
N THR A 19 55.05 40.21 -7.10
CA THR A 19 55.38 39.67 -5.74
C THR A 19 56.17 38.35 -5.52
N PRO A 20 56.66 38.04 -4.27
CA PRO A 20 57.38 38.85 -3.25
C PRO A 20 58.50 38.07 -2.46
N ALA A 21 59.00 38.72 -1.38
CA ALA A 21 59.84 38.27 -0.25
C ALA A 21 61.36 38.52 -0.40
N GLY A 22 62.12 39.03 0.56
CA GLY A 22 61.91 39.48 1.93
C GLY A 22 63.28 39.62 2.63
N ASN A 23 63.43 40.62 3.51
CA ASN A 23 64.43 40.82 4.58
C ASN A 23 65.79 41.55 4.38
N VAL A 24 65.86 42.70 5.08
CA VAL A 24 66.87 43.18 6.06
C VAL A 24 68.22 43.80 5.61
N LEU A 25 68.39 45.06 6.04
CA LEU A 25 69.57 45.90 6.34
C LEU A 25 70.90 45.69 5.56
N HIS A 26 71.40 46.76 4.94
CA HIS A 26 72.56 47.55 5.42
C HIS A 26 72.82 48.74 4.49
N THR A 27 73.20 49.87 5.09
CA THR A 27 73.66 51.13 4.47
C THR A 27 74.85 50.93 3.52
N PHE A 28 74.80 51.52 2.31
CA PHE A 28 75.97 52.04 1.60
C PHE A 28 75.55 53.15 0.63
N GLY A 29 76.07 54.36 0.85
CA GLY A 29 75.95 55.48 -0.07
C GLY A 29 76.89 55.32 -1.26
N ILE A 30 76.45 55.83 -2.42
CA ILE A 30 77.33 56.10 -3.55
C ILE A 30 77.10 57.56 -3.97
N HIS A 31 78.14 58.35 -3.73
CA HIS A 31 78.38 59.67 -4.30
C HIS A 31 78.51 59.57 -5.82
N THR A 32 77.90 60.51 -6.55
CA THR A 32 78.41 60.97 -7.84
C THR A 32 78.45 62.49 -7.83
N GLU A 33 79.60 63.02 -8.23
CA GLU A 33 80.12 64.36 -8.01
C GLU A 33 79.29 65.47 -8.67
N ALA A 34 79.01 66.52 -7.88
CA ALA A 34 78.54 67.80 -8.37
C ALA A 34 79.75 68.67 -8.72
N THR A 35 79.82 69.15 -9.96
CA THR A 35 80.65 70.29 -10.33
C THR A 35 80.33 71.47 -9.41
N THR A 36 81.31 71.87 -8.60
CA THR A 36 81.27 73.00 -7.68
C THR A 36 81.29 74.32 -8.47
N MET A 37 80.11 74.86 -8.78
CA MET A 37 79.98 76.30 -8.98
C MET A 37 80.27 77.00 -7.65
N ALA A 38 81.20 77.96 -7.63
CA ALA A 38 81.48 78.78 -6.46
C ALA A 38 80.18 79.38 -5.91
N ALA A 39 79.87 79.12 -4.64
CA ALA A 39 78.69 79.67 -3.99
C ALA A 39 78.83 81.20 -3.93
N SER A 40 78.00 81.91 -4.69
CA SER A 40 77.94 83.36 -4.65
C SER A 40 77.39 83.85 -3.30
N THR A 41 78.20 84.58 -2.55
CA THR A 41 77.82 85.11 -1.21
C THR A 41 76.99 86.38 -1.32
N ILE A 42 75.99 86.55 -0.44
CA ILE A 42 75.15 87.74 -0.31
C ILE A 42 75.38 88.34 1.07
N SER A 43 75.75 89.63 1.10
CA SER A 43 75.95 90.40 2.33
C SER A 43 75.31 91.80 2.28
N THR A 44 74.79 92.23 1.12
CA THR A 44 74.14 93.52 0.91
C THR A 44 72.77 93.38 0.22
N TYR A 45 71.93 94.41 0.34
CA TYR A 45 70.62 94.45 -0.31
C TYR A 45 70.68 94.34 -1.84
N ASP A 46 71.61 95.04 -2.50
CA ASP A 46 71.73 94.99 -3.97
C ASP A 46 72.17 93.61 -4.46
N GLN A 47 73.04 92.92 -3.70
CA GLN A 47 73.41 91.53 -3.99
C GLN A 47 72.21 90.60 -3.86
N LEU A 48 71.32 90.85 -2.90
CA LEU A 48 70.09 90.07 -2.73
C LEU A 48 69.12 90.31 -3.90
N VAL A 49 68.94 91.55 -4.34
CA VAL A 49 68.12 91.89 -5.51
C VAL A 49 68.68 91.23 -6.78
N ALA A 50 70.00 91.34 -7.00
CA ALA A 50 70.66 90.73 -8.16
C ALA A 50 70.56 89.20 -8.15
N ALA A 51 70.69 88.58 -6.98
CA ALA A 51 70.49 87.14 -6.80
C ALA A 51 69.06 86.73 -7.13
N CYS A 52 68.06 87.51 -6.69
CA CYS A 52 66.64 87.22 -6.91
C CYS A 52 66.19 87.31 -8.39
N ALA A 53 67.00 87.94 -9.24
CA ALA A 53 66.78 88.03 -10.68
C ALA A 53 67.53 86.95 -11.51
N LYS A 54 68.34 86.08 -10.90
CA LYS A 54 69.14 85.06 -11.61
C LYS A 54 69.07 83.70 -10.93
N SER A 55 68.89 82.65 -11.73
CA SER A 55 68.82 81.29 -11.18
C SER A 55 70.15 80.86 -10.56
N GLY A 56 70.14 80.36 -9.33
CA GLY A 56 71.36 79.95 -8.63
C GLY A 56 71.18 79.64 -7.15
N THR A 57 72.26 79.17 -6.52
CA THR A 57 72.36 79.01 -5.06
C THR A 57 73.29 80.08 -4.49
N TYR A 58 72.82 80.75 -3.45
CA TYR A 58 73.49 81.87 -2.83
C TYR A 58 73.56 81.71 -1.32
N THR A 59 74.65 82.20 -0.72
CA THR A 59 74.92 82.06 0.72
C THR A 59 74.87 83.43 1.40
N LEU A 60 73.92 83.61 2.30
CA LEU A 60 73.74 84.78 3.17
C LEU A 60 74.78 84.74 4.30
N THR A 61 75.70 85.70 4.27
CA THR A 61 76.81 85.79 5.24
C THR A 61 76.63 86.92 6.27
N LYS A 62 75.65 87.80 6.06
CA LYS A 62 75.26 88.87 7.00
C LYS A 62 73.75 89.09 6.97
N SER A 63 73.22 89.65 8.05
CA SER A 63 71.85 90.14 8.07
C SER A 63 71.62 91.30 7.09
N ILE A 64 70.56 91.22 6.29
CA ILE A 64 70.24 92.19 5.24
C ILE A 64 68.95 92.92 5.60
N LYS A 65 69.05 94.23 5.78
CA LYS A 65 67.89 95.13 5.84
C LYS A 65 67.42 95.44 4.43
N CYS A 66 66.23 94.99 4.07
CA CYS A 66 65.58 95.38 2.82
C CYS A 66 64.94 96.77 2.97
N THR A 67 65.14 97.63 1.98
CA THR A 67 64.53 98.98 1.91
C THR A 67 63.41 99.07 0.88
N LYS A 68 63.34 98.11 -0.07
CA LYS A 68 62.18 97.84 -0.92
C LYS A 68 61.90 96.32 -0.97
N PRO A 69 60.69 95.88 -1.35
CA PRO A 69 60.43 94.47 -1.58
C PRO A 69 61.36 93.91 -2.65
N VAL A 70 61.88 92.70 -2.42
CA VAL A 70 62.73 92.01 -3.40
C VAL A 70 61.86 91.13 -4.28
N SER A 71 61.77 91.49 -5.57
CA SER A 71 61.10 90.66 -6.57
C SER A 71 61.96 89.45 -6.93
N VAL A 72 61.37 88.26 -6.85
CA VAL A 72 61.99 87.00 -7.25
C VAL A 72 61.33 86.54 -8.54
N THR A 73 62.07 86.67 -9.65
CA THR A 73 61.60 86.33 -11.00
C THR A 73 62.35 85.14 -11.61
N ALA A 74 63.33 84.59 -10.89
CA ALA A 74 64.13 83.43 -11.29
C ALA A 74 64.11 82.31 -10.23
N ASN A 75 64.84 81.21 -10.46
CA ASN A 75 64.92 80.07 -9.55
C ASN A 75 66.10 80.20 -8.58
N VAL A 76 65.85 80.70 -7.39
CA VAL A 76 66.87 81.16 -6.45
C VAL A 76 66.81 80.36 -5.16
N THR A 77 67.97 79.91 -4.70
CA THR A 77 68.14 79.28 -3.39
C THR A 77 68.99 80.15 -2.50
N ILE A 78 68.45 80.57 -1.36
CA ILE A 78 69.19 81.35 -0.36
C ILE A 78 69.40 80.47 0.87
N LYS A 79 70.67 80.28 1.22
CA LYS A 79 71.13 79.55 2.41
C LYS A 79 71.77 80.54 3.36
N SER A 80 71.74 80.29 4.66
CA SER A 80 72.48 81.09 5.65
C SER A 80 73.75 80.37 6.09
N THR A 81 74.69 81.04 6.76
CA THR A 81 75.82 80.38 7.45
C THR A 81 75.65 80.29 8.96
N THR A 82 74.74 81.08 9.54
CA THR A 82 74.47 81.14 10.98
C THR A 82 72.99 81.43 11.24
N GLU A 83 72.51 81.15 12.46
CA GLU A 83 71.13 81.43 12.86
C GLU A 83 70.81 82.94 12.96
N ASP A 84 71.83 83.78 13.12
CA ASP A 84 71.69 85.24 13.27
C ASP A 84 71.59 85.98 11.94
N ASN A 85 71.96 85.33 10.83
CA ASN A 85 71.94 85.93 9.50
C ASN A 85 70.52 85.88 8.93
N ILE A 86 69.86 87.04 8.96
CA ILE A 86 68.44 87.18 8.64
C ILE A 86 68.20 88.21 7.55
N ILE A 87 67.16 88.01 6.76
CA ILE A 87 66.68 89.01 5.80
C ILE A 87 65.50 89.70 6.46
N TYR A 88 65.54 91.03 6.57
CA TYR A 88 64.54 91.74 7.32
C TYR A 88 64.02 93.03 6.71
N ALA A 89 62.75 93.31 6.96
CA ALA A 89 62.11 94.53 6.48
C ALA A 89 62.63 95.78 7.23
N GLY A 90 62.95 96.85 6.49
CA GLY A 90 63.16 98.20 7.03
C GLY A 90 61.84 98.92 7.36
N SER A 91 61.91 99.98 8.20
CA SER A 91 60.82 100.63 8.96
C SER A 91 59.53 101.05 8.20
N GLU A 92 59.57 101.16 6.88
CA GLU A 92 58.41 101.57 6.06
C GLU A 92 57.88 100.47 5.13
N MET A 93 58.50 99.29 5.13
CA MET A 93 58.13 98.24 4.19
C MET A 93 56.94 97.42 4.67
N SER A 94 56.15 96.95 3.69
CA SER A 94 55.02 96.04 3.90
C SER A 94 55.28 94.60 3.48
N GLN A 95 56.42 94.33 2.84
CA GLN A 95 56.72 93.07 2.20
C GLN A 95 58.23 92.90 2.05
N VAL A 96 58.74 91.69 2.29
CA VAL A 96 60.18 91.39 2.14
C VAL A 96 60.45 90.78 0.78
N PHE A 97 59.68 89.76 0.42
CA PHE A 97 59.79 89.07 -0.86
C PHE A 97 58.47 89.13 -1.62
N TYR A 98 58.57 89.41 -2.91
CA TYR A 98 57.50 89.20 -3.89
C TYR A 98 57.98 88.15 -4.87
N VAL A 99 57.48 86.92 -4.73
CA VAL A 99 57.83 85.83 -5.65
C VAL A 99 56.86 85.89 -6.82
N ASP A 100 57.36 86.38 -7.96
CA ASP A 100 56.58 86.73 -9.14
C ASP A 100 57.03 85.82 -10.30
N GLY A 101 56.34 84.69 -10.47
CA GLY A 101 56.66 83.67 -11.48
C GLY A 101 57.97 82.88 -11.27
N GLY A 102 58.84 83.30 -10.33
CA GLY A 102 60.09 82.60 -9.97
C GLY A 102 59.93 81.54 -8.88
N THR A 103 61.04 80.91 -8.48
CA THR A 103 61.11 80.01 -7.32
C THR A 103 62.06 80.58 -6.27
N LEU A 104 61.59 80.77 -5.04
CA LEU A 104 62.43 81.13 -3.89
C LEU A 104 62.53 79.94 -2.94
N ASN A 105 63.74 79.38 -2.79
CA ASN A 105 64.03 78.39 -1.76
C ASN A 105 64.73 79.07 -0.58
N LEU A 106 64.10 79.02 0.60
CA LEU A 106 64.68 79.46 1.87
C LEU A 106 65.07 78.22 2.69
N GLY A 107 66.37 77.99 2.91
CA GLY A 107 66.88 76.91 3.76
C GLY A 107 67.63 75.76 3.07
N GLU A 108 68.13 74.81 3.87
CA GLU A 108 69.52 74.29 3.86
C GLU A 108 70.09 73.46 2.69
N THR A 109 71.44 73.55 2.58
CA THR A 109 72.34 72.37 2.64
C THR A 109 73.43 72.64 3.71
N GLY A 110 73.40 71.96 4.86
CA GLY A 110 74.48 71.87 5.88
C GLY A 110 74.10 72.36 7.29
N ASP A 111 74.23 71.48 8.30
CA ASP A 111 73.62 71.39 9.66
C ASP A 111 73.53 72.62 10.61
N SER A 112 73.71 73.88 10.18
CA SER A 112 73.64 75.04 11.11
C SER A 112 73.11 76.34 10.48
N ALA A 113 72.43 76.26 9.35
CA ALA A 113 72.15 77.36 8.45
C ALA A 113 70.66 77.73 8.39
N ARG A 114 70.16 78.52 9.35
CA ARG A 114 68.79 79.06 9.31
C ARG A 114 68.71 80.37 8.54
N THR A 115 67.84 80.46 7.53
CA THR A 115 67.45 81.74 6.92
C THR A 115 66.11 82.17 7.52
N ALA A 116 66.08 83.26 8.29
CA ALA A 116 64.84 83.81 8.80
C ALA A 116 64.44 85.10 8.07
N VAL A 117 63.14 85.24 7.83
CA VAL A 117 62.53 86.50 7.39
C VAL A 117 61.94 87.18 8.61
N ARG A 118 62.52 88.32 9.00
CA ARG A 118 62.20 89.07 10.23
C ARG A 118 61.71 90.48 9.82
N GLY A 119 60.81 91.16 10.52
CA GLY A 119 60.42 92.59 10.23
C GLY A 119 60.73 93.66 11.29
N GLY A 120 61.85 94.40 11.22
CA GLY A 120 62.18 95.62 12.04
C GLY A 120 62.02 95.59 13.59
N THR A 121 63.10 95.42 14.39
CA THR A 121 63.07 95.33 15.88
C THR A 121 63.53 96.66 16.44
N THR A 122 62.60 97.53 16.83
CA THR A 122 62.74 98.53 17.92
C THR A 122 61.48 99.39 17.97
N GLU A 123 61.12 99.77 19.18
CA GLU A 123 59.94 100.57 19.53
C GLU A 123 59.93 101.97 18.89
N THR A 124 58.75 102.58 18.98
CA THR A 124 58.32 103.93 18.58
C THR A 124 57.95 104.13 17.10
N ALA A 125 56.63 104.21 16.90
CA ALA A 125 55.82 104.72 15.77
C ALA A 125 56.25 104.34 14.33
N TYR A 126 55.25 103.85 13.57
CA TYR A 126 55.27 103.35 12.18
C TYR A 126 55.74 101.90 12.03
N THR A 127 54.76 100.99 12.02
CA THR A 127 54.94 99.54 11.99
C THR A 127 55.20 99.03 10.56
N THR A 128 56.35 98.41 10.36
CA THR A 128 56.63 97.59 9.17
C THR A 128 55.76 96.37 9.14
N LYS A 129 55.17 96.10 7.98
CA LYS A 129 54.46 94.86 7.70
C LYS A 129 55.49 93.99 6.97
N ALA A 130 55.74 92.77 7.39
CA ALA A 130 56.70 91.92 6.69
C ALA A 130 55.96 90.65 6.28
N VAL A 131 55.50 90.64 5.04
CA VAL A 131 54.85 89.48 4.41
C VAL A 131 55.79 88.91 3.35
N VAL A 132 55.80 87.59 3.20
CA VAL A 132 56.25 86.94 1.96
C VAL A 132 55.02 86.68 1.10
N THR A 133 54.93 87.37 -0.04
CA THR A 133 53.83 87.16 -1.00
C THR A 133 54.34 86.33 -2.16
N VAL A 134 53.60 85.28 -2.48
CA VAL A 134 53.83 84.43 -3.65
C VAL A 134 52.67 84.65 -4.61
N ASP A 135 52.96 85.07 -5.83
CA ASP A 135 51.98 85.54 -6.80
C ASP A 135 52.37 85.15 -8.23
N ASN A 136 51.43 85.31 -9.17
CA ASN A 136 51.63 85.07 -10.61
C ASN A 136 52.28 83.71 -10.93
N GLY A 137 51.85 82.64 -10.26
CA GLY A 137 52.39 81.29 -10.45
C GLY A 137 53.76 81.03 -9.80
N GLY A 138 54.23 81.94 -8.94
CA GLY A 138 55.49 81.78 -8.21
C GLY A 138 55.50 80.59 -7.24
N THR A 139 56.70 80.17 -6.84
CA THR A 139 56.91 79.09 -5.87
C THR A 139 57.78 79.53 -4.70
N LEU A 140 57.31 79.37 -3.47
CA LEU A 140 58.12 79.50 -2.26
C LEU A 140 58.35 78.12 -1.62
N ASN A 141 59.60 77.73 -1.44
CA ASN A 141 59.95 76.54 -0.67
C ASN A 141 60.63 76.96 0.65
N VAL A 142 60.05 76.56 1.77
CA VAL A 142 60.51 76.90 3.12
C VAL A 142 61.04 75.63 3.79
N ASN A 143 62.35 75.58 4.06
CA ASN A 143 63.06 74.46 4.67
C ASN A 143 63.73 74.92 5.97
N ALA A 144 63.23 74.51 7.13
CA ALA A 144 63.82 74.84 8.45
C ALA A 144 63.98 76.34 8.75
N ALA A 145 63.28 77.21 8.00
CA ALA A 145 63.28 78.65 8.20
C ALA A 145 62.26 79.08 9.27
N HIS A 146 62.56 80.19 9.94
CA HIS A 146 61.64 80.83 10.88
C HIS A 146 61.08 82.12 10.29
N ILE A 147 59.76 82.26 10.34
CA ILE A 147 59.05 83.48 9.99
C ILE A 147 58.34 83.95 11.27
N TYR A 148 58.72 85.13 11.78
CA TYR A 148 58.17 85.69 13.02
C TYR A 148 58.02 87.21 12.91
N ARG A 149 56.95 87.80 13.54
CA ARG A 149 56.83 89.18 14.12
C ARG A 149 55.45 89.84 14.31
N SER A 150 55.47 91.05 14.90
CA SER A 150 54.45 91.77 15.65
C SER A 150 53.18 92.27 14.95
N ASN A 151 53.03 92.32 13.61
CA ASN A 151 51.79 92.76 12.94
C ASN A 151 51.73 92.26 11.48
N GLY A 152 50.76 91.41 11.10
CA GLY A 152 50.55 90.95 9.71
C GLY A 152 50.43 89.44 9.52
N ASN A 153 50.01 89.03 8.31
CA ASN A 153 50.09 87.63 7.85
C ASN A 153 51.56 87.26 7.58
N GLY A 154 51.97 86.02 7.87
CA GLY A 154 53.36 85.59 7.67
C GLY A 154 53.65 85.26 6.20
N ILE A 155 52.80 84.40 5.62
CA ILE A 155 52.87 84.01 4.21
C ILE A 155 51.52 84.26 3.56
N ARG A 156 51.53 84.99 2.43
CA ARG A 156 50.36 85.16 1.56
C ARG A 156 50.61 84.48 0.22
N VAL A 157 49.74 83.57 -0.18
CA VAL A 157 49.84 82.84 -1.45
C VAL A 157 48.61 83.14 -2.30
N GLN A 158 48.81 83.75 -3.46
CA GLN A 158 47.74 84.24 -4.34
C GLN A 158 48.09 84.06 -5.83
N GLY A 159 47.18 84.38 -6.75
CA GLY A 159 47.44 84.28 -8.19
C GLY A 159 47.86 82.89 -8.69
N LYS A 160 47.16 81.82 -8.26
CA LYS A 160 47.45 80.42 -8.62
C LYS A 160 48.86 79.94 -8.24
N SER A 161 49.43 80.52 -7.20
CA SER A 161 50.81 80.26 -6.78
C SER A 161 50.92 79.09 -5.80
N LYS A 162 52.16 78.65 -5.54
CA LYS A 162 52.44 77.52 -4.65
C LYS A 162 53.43 77.89 -3.54
N CYS A 163 53.11 77.51 -2.32
CA CYS A 163 54.09 77.49 -1.24
C CYS A 163 54.23 76.05 -0.71
N THR A 164 55.46 75.62 -0.44
CA THR A 164 55.76 74.33 0.19
C THR A 164 56.66 74.56 1.39
N MET A 165 56.14 74.30 2.58
CA MET A 165 56.89 74.30 3.82
C MET A 165 57.23 72.84 4.19
N ASN A 166 58.49 72.44 3.97
CA ASN A 166 58.93 71.09 4.30
C ASN A 166 59.27 70.96 5.79
N ASN A 167 59.75 72.03 6.44
CA ASN A 167 60.01 72.15 7.88
C ASN A 167 60.14 73.64 8.26
N GLY A 168 60.26 73.99 9.55
CA GLY A 168 60.44 75.36 10.04
C GLY A 168 59.32 75.83 10.96
N SER A 169 59.24 77.12 11.28
CA SER A 169 58.15 77.65 12.10
C SER A 169 57.62 79.01 11.66
N ILE A 170 56.30 79.17 11.68
CA ILE A 170 55.59 80.45 11.54
C ILE A 170 54.95 80.78 12.90
N ASN A 171 55.48 81.78 13.61
CA ASN A 171 55.04 82.06 14.98
C ASN A 171 55.03 83.54 15.40
N GLY A 172 54.26 83.84 16.45
CA GLY A 172 54.23 85.15 17.11
C GLY A 172 53.61 86.27 16.27
N LEU A 173 52.80 85.94 15.26
CA LEU A 173 52.14 86.91 14.38
C LEU A 173 50.87 87.48 15.03
N LYS A 174 50.62 88.78 14.88
CA LYS A 174 49.44 89.47 15.43
C LYS A 174 48.50 90.00 14.32
N PRO A 175 47.20 90.20 14.61
CA PRO A 175 46.21 90.63 13.62
C PRO A 175 46.60 91.89 12.85
N PHE A 176 46.30 91.93 11.55
CA PHE A 176 46.45 93.11 10.72
C PHE A 176 45.19 93.37 9.90
N LYS A 177 44.56 94.55 10.11
CA LYS A 177 43.41 95.05 9.34
C LYS A 177 42.28 94.04 9.08
N SER A 178 42.03 93.16 10.06
CA SER A 178 40.88 92.26 10.12
C SER A 178 40.85 91.07 9.13
N ILE A 179 41.89 90.82 8.31
CA ILE A 179 41.78 89.83 7.22
C ILE A 179 43.00 88.88 7.16
N GLY A 180 42.74 87.58 7.38
CA GLY A 180 43.68 86.47 7.15
C GLY A 180 44.42 85.98 8.41
N GLY A 181 44.98 84.75 8.30
CA GLY A 181 45.80 84.09 9.31
C GLY A 181 47.30 84.16 9.05
N ALA A 182 48.09 83.53 9.92
CA ALA A 182 49.54 83.41 9.78
C ALA A 182 49.97 82.88 8.41
N VAL A 183 49.16 81.98 7.85
CA VAL A 183 49.19 81.61 6.44
C VAL A 183 47.86 82.00 5.80
N TYR A 184 47.90 82.75 4.71
CA TYR A 184 46.71 83.15 3.95
C TYR A 184 46.80 82.66 2.49
N VAL A 185 45.90 81.75 2.10
CA VAL A 185 45.86 81.14 0.77
C VAL A 185 44.59 81.57 0.05
N LEU A 186 44.73 82.20 -1.12
CA LEU A 186 43.62 82.73 -1.91
C LEU A 186 43.85 82.57 -3.42
N GLU A 187 42.82 82.86 -4.21
CA GLU A 187 42.90 82.90 -5.70
C GLU A 187 43.45 81.61 -6.30
N GLU A 188 42.80 80.48 -5.99
CA GLU A 188 43.16 79.14 -6.50
C GLU A 188 44.61 78.70 -6.19
N SER A 189 45.22 79.29 -5.16
CA SER A 189 46.59 78.98 -4.78
C SER A 189 46.69 77.76 -3.87
N THR A 190 47.91 77.21 -3.75
CA THR A 190 48.16 76.02 -2.93
C THR A 190 49.25 76.26 -1.89
N PHE A 191 48.99 75.90 -0.63
CA PHE A 191 50.00 75.79 0.42
C PHE A 191 50.18 74.33 0.83
N ASN A 192 51.43 73.86 0.93
CA ASN A 192 51.75 72.49 1.34
C ASN A 192 52.60 72.53 2.61
N LEU A 193 52.04 72.11 3.74
CA LEU A 193 52.76 71.86 4.98
C LEU A 193 53.10 70.37 5.05
N LYS A 194 54.38 70.01 4.94
CA LYS A 194 54.82 68.62 5.11
C LYS A 194 55.27 68.34 6.55
N SER A 195 56.02 69.26 7.13
CA SER A 195 56.42 69.25 8.54
C SER A 195 56.70 70.69 8.99
N GLY A 196 57.04 70.88 10.27
CA GLY A 196 57.19 72.20 10.88
C GLY A 196 55.92 72.69 11.60
N SER A 197 55.94 73.92 12.09
CA SER A 197 54.92 74.45 13.00
C SER A 197 54.34 75.80 12.60
N ILE A 198 53.03 75.97 12.72
CA ILE A 198 52.32 77.25 12.65
C ILE A 198 51.73 77.47 14.04
N THR A 199 52.41 78.24 14.88
CA THR A 199 52.11 78.26 16.33
C THR A 199 52.17 79.61 17.00
N GLY A 200 51.35 79.83 18.03
CA GLY A 200 51.42 81.04 18.86
C GLY A 200 51.07 82.33 18.12
N ASN A 201 50.29 82.25 17.05
CA ASN A 201 49.87 83.40 16.26
C ASN A 201 48.50 83.91 16.74
N THR A 202 48.38 85.19 17.07
CA THR A 202 47.12 85.82 17.47
C THR A 202 46.31 86.40 16.31
N CYS A 203 46.83 86.34 15.08
CA CYS A 203 46.06 86.57 13.84
C CYS A 203 45.25 85.35 13.37
N GLY A 204 45.28 84.23 14.10
CA GLY A 204 44.83 82.92 13.62
C GLY A 204 45.95 82.16 12.87
N GLY A 205 45.79 80.84 12.76
CA GLY A 205 46.79 79.96 12.13
C GLY A 205 46.75 80.01 10.60
N VAL A 206 45.73 79.42 9.99
CA VAL A 206 45.63 79.26 8.53
C VAL A 206 44.28 79.75 8.04
N THR A 207 44.26 80.49 6.95
CA THR A 207 43.02 80.88 6.25
C THR A 207 43.10 80.39 4.79
N VAL A 208 42.11 79.60 4.37
CA VAL A 208 42.02 79.05 3.01
C VAL A 208 40.76 79.57 2.35
N ASN A 209 40.88 80.44 1.36
CA ASN A 209 39.75 80.98 0.61
C ASN A 209 39.20 80.00 -0.44
N LYS A 210 38.00 80.30 -0.94
CA LYS A 210 37.33 79.54 -2.01
C LYS A 210 38.25 79.27 -3.19
N GLY A 211 38.23 78.03 -3.68
CA GLY A 211 39.07 77.54 -4.78
C GLY A 211 40.53 77.24 -4.41
N SER A 212 40.99 77.66 -3.23
CA SER A 212 42.38 77.46 -2.80
C SER A 212 42.56 76.16 -2.01
N ILE A 213 43.78 75.65 -1.94
CA ILE A 213 44.11 74.35 -1.35
C ILE A 213 45.17 74.50 -0.26
N PHE A 214 44.92 73.91 0.89
CA PHE A 214 45.96 73.67 1.89
C PHE A 214 46.15 72.17 2.06
N ASN A 215 47.36 71.67 1.81
CA ASN A 215 47.72 70.28 2.03
C ASN A 215 48.60 70.18 3.28
N MET A 216 48.25 69.30 4.20
CA MET A 216 49.01 68.99 5.41
C MET A 216 49.35 67.50 5.42
N THR A 217 50.63 67.18 5.43
CA THR A 217 51.15 65.78 5.39
C THR A 217 52.05 65.52 6.58
N GLY A 218 51.58 65.91 7.78
CA GLY A 218 52.40 66.09 8.99
C GLY A 218 52.46 67.55 9.47
N GLY A 219 53.28 67.83 10.50
CA GLY A 219 53.44 69.16 11.08
C GLY A 219 52.46 69.51 12.20
N THR A 220 52.54 70.73 12.72
CA THR A 220 51.76 71.20 13.88
C THR A 220 51.13 72.57 13.65
N ILE A 221 49.81 72.68 13.78
CA ILE A 221 49.07 73.96 13.87
C ILE A 221 48.55 74.07 15.30
N ALA A 222 49.22 74.84 16.16
CA ALA A 222 48.86 74.84 17.58
C ALA A 222 48.97 76.19 18.26
N THR A 223 48.26 76.37 19.38
CA THR A 223 48.34 77.59 20.21
C THR A 223 48.09 78.90 19.48
N ASN A 224 47.41 78.85 18.32
CA ASN A 224 46.99 80.03 17.60
C ASN A 224 45.67 80.55 18.16
N THR A 225 45.52 81.86 18.22
CA THR A 225 44.30 82.54 18.65
C THR A 225 43.67 83.23 17.46
N GLY A 226 42.44 82.88 17.12
CA GLY A 226 41.67 83.50 16.05
C GLY A 226 41.34 84.95 16.40
N GLY A 227 41.91 85.90 15.64
CA GLY A 227 41.80 87.34 15.90
C GLY A 227 41.27 88.17 14.72
N GLY A 228 40.61 87.54 13.74
CA GLY A 228 40.01 88.23 12.60
C GLY A 228 38.56 87.84 12.44
N GLY A 229 37.70 88.82 12.14
CA GLY A 229 36.31 88.56 11.73
C GLY A 229 36.28 87.74 10.44
N ASP A 230 35.09 87.24 10.12
CA ASP A 230 34.80 86.60 8.84
C ASP A 230 35.37 87.45 7.67
N PRO A 231 36.25 86.90 6.81
CA PRO A 231 36.83 87.64 5.68
C PRO A 231 35.77 88.15 4.67
N THR A 232 34.52 87.70 4.80
CA THR A 232 33.36 88.13 4.01
C THR A 232 32.42 89.08 4.76
N SER A 233 32.61 89.33 6.06
CA SER A 233 31.74 90.18 6.88
C SER A 233 32.46 91.38 7.51
N SER A 234 31.72 92.46 7.71
CA SER A 234 32.22 93.70 8.31
C SER A 234 32.23 93.68 9.86
N ASP A 235 31.84 92.58 10.50
CA ASP A 235 31.70 92.49 11.95
C ASP A 235 32.94 91.85 12.60
N SER A 236 33.77 92.68 13.22
CA SER A 236 35.17 92.39 13.59
C SER A 236 35.36 91.79 14.98
N LYS A 237 34.35 91.13 15.57
CA LYS A 237 34.38 90.77 17.01
C LYS A 237 34.17 89.30 17.39
N THR A 238 34.01 88.37 16.44
CA THR A 238 33.94 86.92 16.75
C THR A 238 35.02 86.16 15.99
N GLY A 239 35.91 85.47 16.70
CA GLY A 239 37.03 84.75 16.09
C GLY A 239 36.59 83.38 15.60
N TYR A 240 36.75 83.09 14.31
CA TYR A 240 36.50 81.78 13.71
C TYR A 240 37.82 81.08 13.37
N GLY A 241 37.91 79.76 13.52
CA GLY A 241 39.00 78.98 12.94
C GLY A 241 40.37 79.29 13.56
N GLY A 242 40.52 79.13 14.88
CA GLY A 242 41.76 79.49 15.60
C GLY A 242 43.00 78.83 14.99
N GLY A 243 42.89 77.53 14.67
CA GLY A 243 43.86 76.79 13.88
C GLY A 243 43.69 77.04 12.38
N VAL A 244 42.53 76.66 11.83
CA VAL A 244 42.23 76.76 10.39
C VAL A 244 40.83 77.35 10.16
N TYR A 245 40.74 78.41 9.37
CA TYR A 245 39.51 78.88 8.73
C TYR A 245 39.47 78.38 7.29
N LEU A 246 38.43 77.61 6.93
CA LEU A 246 38.36 76.85 5.69
C LEU A 246 37.14 77.23 4.84
N ALA A 247 37.39 77.93 3.73
CA ALA A 247 36.44 78.20 2.64
C ALA A 247 36.81 77.56 1.30
N GLY A 248 37.99 76.94 1.21
CA GLY A 248 38.46 76.19 0.05
C GLY A 248 38.53 74.69 0.33
N THR A 249 39.68 74.09 0.02
CA THR A 249 39.95 72.67 0.29
C THR A 249 41.11 72.53 1.28
N PHE A 250 40.89 71.76 2.34
CA PHE A 250 41.95 71.34 3.26
C PHE A 250 42.13 69.83 3.13
N LYS A 251 43.34 69.37 2.80
CA LYS A 251 43.66 67.95 2.77
C LYS A 251 44.66 67.65 3.87
N MET A 252 44.26 66.86 4.86
CA MET A 252 45.13 66.45 5.95
C MET A 252 45.38 64.94 5.86
N SER A 253 46.65 64.58 5.81
CA SER A 253 47.15 63.20 5.81
C SER A 253 48.22 63.09 6.90
N GLY A 254 47.78 62.88 8.13
CA GLY A 254 48.63 62.97 9.31
C GLY A 254 48.92 64.39 9.83
N GLY A 255 49.40 64.48 11.08
CA GLY A 255 49.79 65.74 11.73
C GLY A 255 48.90 66.17 12.91
N VAL A 256 49.20 67.33 13.49
CA VAL A 256 48.58 67.80 14.74
C VAL A 256 47.97 69.20 14.59
N ILE A 257 46.68 69.35 14.88
CA ILE A 257 46.01 70.63 15.09
C ILE A 257 45.56 70.66 16.54
N LYS A 258 46.23 71.43 17.41
CA LYS A 258 45.90 71.37 18.84
C LYS A 258 45.97 72.68 19.62
N SER A 259 45.19 72.78 20.69
CA SER A 259 45.31 73.89 21.64
C SER A 259 45.14 75.29 21.02
N ASN A 260 44.41 75.37 19.91
CA ASN A 260 44.07 76.65 19.28
C ASN A 260 42.82 77.24 19.97
N THR A 261 42.67 78.57 19.91
CA THR A 261 41.60 79.31 20.60
C THR A 261 40.82 80.17 19.60
N ALA A 262 39.49 80.10 19.64
CA ALA A 262 38.55 80.87 18.83
C ALA A 262 37.14 80.78 19.45
N SER A 263 36.22 81.66 19.06
CA SER A 263 34.81 81.57 19.45
C SER A 263 34.14 80.33 18.88
N TYR A 264 34.52 79.94 17.66
CA TYR A 264 33.88 78.88 16.90
C TYR A 264 34.93 78.13 16.05
N GLY A 265 34.91 76.79 16.10
CA GLY A 265 35.88 75.95 15.37
C GLY A 265 37.32 76.25 15.79
N LYS A 266 37.64 75.95 17.04
CA LYS A 266 38.96 76.20 17.64
C LYS A 266 40.07 75.55 16.83
N GLY A 267 39.92 74.28 16.47
CA GLY A 267 40.83 73.58 15.55
C GLY A 267 40.57 73.99 14.11
N VAL A 268 39.41 73.64 13.56
CA VAL A 268 39.01 73.95 12.18
C VAL A 268 37.59 74.52 12.14
N TYR A 269 37.38 75.60 11.41
CA TYR A 269 36.06 76.14 11.07
C TYR A 269 35.83 76.03 9.56
N ILE A 270 34.79 75.29 9.15
CA ILE A 270 34.50 74.96 7.75
C ILE A 270 33.23 75.69 7.30
N VAL A 271 33.34 76.56 6.29
CA VAL A 271 32.19 77.26 5.71
C VAL A 271 31.49 76.44 4.63
N ASP A 272 30.33 76.91 4.19
CA ASP A 272 29.50 76.24 3.18
C ASP A 272 30.26 75.94 1.89
N ASN A 273 30.10 74.71 1.38
CA ASN A 273 30.75 74.17 0.18
C ASN A 273 32.27 74.01 0.27
N ALA A 274 32.86 74.21 1.44
CA ALA A 274 34.26 73.88 1.67
C ALA A 274 34.43 72.38 2.02
N ASN A 275 35.60 71.84 1.68
CA ASN A 275 35.87 70.40 1.81
C ASN A 275 37.13 70.16 2.65
N MET A 276 36.98 69.42 3.75
CA MET A 276 38.10 68.88 4.52
C MET A 276 38.26 67.39 4.23
N TYR A 277 39.36 67.01 3.59
CA TYR A 277 39.75 65.61 3.38
C TYR A 277 40.65 65.16 4.52
N VAL A 278 40.35 64.01 5.11
CA VAL A 278 41.04 63.48 6.29
C VAL A 278 41.49 62.04 6.03
N SER A 279 42.76 61.76 6.29
CA SER A 279 43.36 60.43 6.16
C SER A 279 44.55 60.23 7.12
N GLY A 280 44.87 58.98 7.46
CA GLY A 280 46.04 58.64 8.28
C GLY A 280 45.95 59.04 9.76
N ASP A 281 47.06 58.86 10.49
CA ASP A 281 47.15 59.09 11.93
C ASP A 281 47.23 60.59 12.27
N MET A 282 46.15 61.15 12.81
CA MET A 282 45.98 62.59 13.02
C MET A 282 45.48 62.92 14.43
N LEU A 283 45.82 64.11 14.94
CA LEU A 283 45.23 64.69 16.15
C LEU A 283 44.62 66.06 15.84
N VAL A 284 43.31 66.21 16.03
CA VAL A 284 42.62 67.51 16.00
C VAL A 284 41.90 67.69 17.33
N ASP A 285 42.47 68.53 18.21
CA ASP A 285 42.06 68.61 19.62
C ASP A 285 42.17 70.04 20.17
N SER A 286 41.05 70.64 20.56
CA SER A 286 41.05 71.91 21.28
C SER A 286 41.49 71.70 22.73
N SER A 287 42.38 72.55 23.26
CA SER A 287 42.92 72.40 24.63
C SER A 287 41.87 72.46 25.74
N GLU A 288 40.66 72.88 25.39
CA GLU A 288 39.52 72.95 26.27
C GLU A 288 38.52 71.95 25.73
N ASN A 289 38.07 71.02 26.56
CA ASN A 289 37.23 69.89 26.17
C ASN A 289 35.78 70.32 25.86
N ASP A 290 35.60 71.45 25.16
CA ASP A 290 34.37 72.22 25.00
C ASP A 290 33.58 71.88 23.73
N GLY A 291 34.08 70.93 22.93
CA GLY A 291 33.39 70.41 21.75
C GLY A 291 33.61 71.20 20.47
N ASN A 292 34.58 72.12 20.42
CA ASN A 292 34.81 72.96 19.25
C ASN A 292 36.08 72.58 18.44
N ASP A 293 36.45 71.29 18.37
CA ASP A 293 37.64 70.85 17.61
C ASP A 293 37.46 71.16 16.12
N VAL A 294 36.35 70.71 15.53
CA VAL A 294 35.93 71.08 14.18
C VAL A 294 34.50 71.60 14.23
N ARG A 295 34.23 72.73 13.57
CA ARG A 295 32.89 73.27 13.43
C ARG A 295 32.53 73.48 11.97
N LEU A 296 31.37 72.96 11.59
CA LEU A 296 30.75 73.20 10.29
C LEU A 296 29.83 74.43 10.38
N GLN A 297 29.81 75.28 9.36
CA GLN A 297 28.90 76.43 9.30
C GLN A 297 27.45 76.00 9.01
N SER A 298 27.27 75.02 8.12
CA SER A 298 25.96 74.44 7.81
C SER A 298 26.12 72.99 7.30
N LYS A 299 25.01 72.39 6.87
CA LYS A 299 24.96 71.06 6.24
C LYS A 299 25.77 70.92 4.95
N ASP A 300 26.08 72.05 4.29
CA ASP A 300 26.77 72.08 2.98
C ASP A 300 28.30 72.13 3.13
N ALA A 301 28.80 72.22 4.36
CA ALA A 301 30.20 72.07 4.70
C ALA A 301 30.54 70.57 4.89
N ASN A 302 31.59 70.08 4.23
CA ASN A 302 31.87 68.64 4.15
C ASN A 302 33.16 68.24 4.84
N ILE A 303 33.09 67.15 5.60
CA ILE A 303 34.26 66.35 6.01
C ILE A 303 34.23 65.06 5.21
N ILE A 304 35.34 64.77 4.54
CA ILE A 304 35.51 63.63 3.66
C ILE A 304 36.57 62.72 4.26
N LEU A 305 36.19 61.49 4.60
CA LEU A 305 37.08 60.50 5.21
C LEU A 305 37.65 59.59 4.13
N GLU A 306 38.98 59.50 4.06
CA GLU A 306 39.72 58.67 3.10
C GLU A 306 40.71 57.74 3.84
N GLY A 307 40.68 56.44 3.53
CA GLY A 307 41.66 55.47 4.05
C GLY A 307 41.41 55.00 5.49
N ASN A 308 42.41 54.39 6.12
CA ASN A 308 42.30 53.86 7.48
C ASN A 308 42.51 54.97 8.53
N LEU A 309 41.59 55.10 9.49
CA LEU A 309 41.60 56.09 10.58
C LEU A 309 41.69 55.44 11.98
N SER A 310 41.95 54.13 12.08
CA SER A 310 41.82 53.37 13.34
C SER A 310 42.68 53.87 14.51
N ASN A 311 43.81 54.55 14.26
CA ASN A 311 44.69 55.05 15.32
C ASN A 311 44.45 56.53 15.67
N SER A 312 43.56 57.22 14.95
CA SER A 312 43.25 58.63 15.21
C SER A 312 42.25 58.76 16.37
N PRO A 313 42.52 59.61 17.38
CA PRO A 313 41.55 59.91 18.42
C PRO A 313 40.29 60.58 17.85
N ALA A 314 39.22 60.53 18.65
CA ALA A 314 37.96 61.16 18.32
C ALA A 314 38.09 62.65 18.05
N MET A 315 37.51 63.08 16.92
CA MET A 315 37.39 64.49 16.56
C MET A 315 35.99 64.97 16.90
N ARG A 316 35.86 65.99 17.75
CA ARG A 316 34.54 66.54 18.09
C ARG A 316 34.09 67.51 17.03
N VAL A 317 33.06 67.13 16.29
CA VAL A 317 32.47 67.96 15.25
C VAL A 317 31.17 68.59 15.75
N THR A 318 31.07 69.93 15.64
CA THR A 318 29.88 70.71 15.99
C THR A 318 29.26 71.43 14.80
N LEU A 319 27.96 71.70 14.93
CA LEU A 319 27.11 72.45 13.98
C LEU A 319 26.34 73.54 14.75
N PRO A 320 25.86 74.60 14.09
CA PRO A 320 24.85 75.48 14.67
C PRO A 320 23.57 74.70 14.98
N GLU A 321 22.86 75.13 16.03
CA GLU A 321 21.73 74.45 16.67
C GLU A 321 20.84 73.64 15.70
N ASN A 322 20.65 72.36 16.04
CA ASN A 322 19.68 71.40 15.46
C ASN A 322 19.70 71.17 13.93
N THR A 323 20.78 71.55 13.24
CA THR A 323 20.92 71.24 11.80
C THR A 323 21.75 69.97 11.61
N PRO A 324 21.26 68.95 10.88
CA PRO A 324 22.06 67.76 10.55
C PRO A 324 23.26 68.14 9.69
N GLY A 325 24.45 67.65 10.03
CA GLY A 325 25.66 67.81 9.21
C GLY A 325 25.89 66.62 8.30
N THR A 326 26.65 66.84 7.23
CA THR A 326 27.02 65.78 6.27
C THR A 326 28.48 65.37 6.50
N VAL A 327 28.71 64.09 6.79
CA VAL A 327 30.03 63.48 6.68
C VAL A 327 30.00 62.48 5.53
N VAL A 328 30.96 62.60 4.62
CA VAL A 328 31.08 61.71 3.48
C VAL A 328 32.23 60.74 3.76
N ALA A 329 31.92 59.46 3.87
CA ALA A 329 32.95 58.43 3.98
C ALA A 329 33.24 57.84 2.60
N LYS A 330 34.50 57.83 2.19
CA LYS A 330 34.96 57.18 0.96
C LYS A 330 35.92 56.04 1.33
N ALA A 331 35.36 54.86 1.52
CA ALA A 331 36.15 53.67 1.82
C ALA A 331 36.97 53.23 0.60
N ALA A 332 38.24 52.87 0.83
CA ALA A 332 39.01 52.05 -0.10
C ALA A 332 38.45 50.61 -0.08
N ASN A 333 39.01 49.68 -0.87
CA ASN A 333 38.57 48.27 -1.02
C ASN A 333 38.62 47.40 0.27
N SER A 334 38.39 47.96 1.45
CA SER A 334 38.54 47.36 2.76
C SER A 334 37.46 47.87 3.73
N LEU A 335 37.28 47.17 4.84
CA LEU A 335 36.47 47.63 5.95
C LEU A 335 37.07 48.93 6.53
N MET A 336 36.24 49.96 6.72
CA MET A 336 36.61 51.21 7.39
C MET A 336 35.78 51.36 8.66
N ASP A 337 36.44 51.37 9.82
CA ASP A 337 35.83 51.67 11.11
C ASP A 337 35.94 53.17 11.41
N ILE A 338 34.80 53.84 11.55
CA ILE A 338 34.70 55.28 11.83
C ILE A 338 34.13 55.58 13.21
N SER A 339 33.90 54.54 14.03
CA SER A 339 33.27 54.62 15.35
C SER A 339 34.03 55.50 16.33
N SER A 340 35.37 55.44 16.28
CA SER A 340 36.26 56.26 17.10
C SER A 340 36.36 57.70 16.61
N PHE A 341 35.96 58.01 15.38
CA PHE A 341 36.24 59.28 14.74
C PHE A 341 35.17 60.36 15.00
N ILE A 342 33.88 59.98 15.05
CA ILE A 342 32.75 60.93 15.20
C ILE A 342 31.98 60.64 16.50
N THR A 343 32.06 61.54 17.48
CA THR A 343 31.39 61.35 18.78
C THR A 343 30.02 62.03 18.91
N ASN A 344 29.50 62.65 17.85
CA ASN A 344 28.24 63.41 17.89
C ASN A 344 27.13 62.73 17.06
N GLN A 345 25.90 62.69 17.59
CA GLN A 345 24.78 61.87 17.11
C GLN A 345 23.98 62.50 15.94
N ASN A 346 24.28 63.74 15.54
CA ASN A 346 23.48 64.49 14.55
C ASN A 346 24.06 64.50 13.12
N PHE A 347 24.89 63.51 12.76
CA PHE A 347 25.49 63.42 11.43
C PHE A 347 24.75 62.42 10.54
N VAL A 348 24.48 62.83 9.30
CA VAL A 348 24.12 61.92 8.22
C VAL A 348 25.42 61.49 7.55
N VAL A 349 25.79 60.21 7.74
CA VAL A 349 26.85 59.59 6.95
C VAL A 349 26.27 59.25 5.60
N SER A 350 26.84 59.84 4.54
CA SER A 350 26.46 59.54 3.17
C SER A 350 27.58 58.77 2.48
N ASN A 351 27.21 57.69 1.79
CA ASN A 351 28.14 56.82 1.07
C ASN A 351 28.12 57.18 -0.41
N GLN A 352 29.28 57.22 -1.05
CA GLN A 352 29.38 57.23 -2.52
C GLN A 352 29.86 55.85 -3.01
N GLY A 353 29.00 55.07 -3.68
CA GLY A 353 29.32 53.78 -4.31
C GLY A 353 28.60 52.55 -3.74
N ASP A 354 29.06 51.34 -4.10
CA ASP A 354 28.51 50.02 -3.71
C ASP A 354 28.83 49.62 -2.25
N PHE A 355 28.70 50.55 -1.31
CA PHE A 355 29.05 50.37 0.10
C PHE A 355 27.85 50.60 1.01
N PHE A 356 27.65 49.73 2.01
CA PHE A 356 26.64 49.92 3.06
C PHE A 356 27.25 50.40 4.37
N ILE A 357 26.47 51.17 5.13
CA ILE A 357 26.75 51.50 6.53
C ILE A 357 26.18 50.37 7.39
N ALA A 358 27.04 49.56 8.00
CA ALA A 358 26.63 48.53 8.96
C ALA A 358 26.87 49.04 10.39
N LYS A 359 25.89 48.85 11.29
CA LYS A 359 26.18 48.85 12.72
C LYS A 359 27.01 47.60 13.02
N SER A 360 28.14 47.77 13.67
CA SER A 360 28.96 46.66 14.13
C SER A 360 28.20 45.84 15.18
N THR A 361 28.66 44.62 15.40
CA THR A 361 28.11 43.68 16.40
C THR A 361 28.10 44.21 17.83
N ASP A 362 28.94 45.20 18.15
CA ASP A 362 28.91 45.88 19.46
C ASP A 362 27.78 46.90 19.61
N GLY A 363 27.02 47.19 18.55
CA GLY A 363 25.92 48.16 18.51
C GLY A 363 26.36 49.63 18.63
N LEU A 364 27.66 49.89 18.76
CA LEU A 364 28.27 51.19 19.04
C LEU A 364 29.12 51.69 17.86
N SER A 365 29.57 50.78 17.00
CA SER A 365 30.50 51.10 15.92
C SER A 365 29.82 51.11 14.54
N LEU A 366 30.30 51.98 13.63
CA LEU A 366 29.81 52.10 12.25
C LEU A 366 30.91 51.62 11.29
N ILE A 367 30.59 50.65 10.43
CA ILE A 367 31.53 50.06 9.46
C ILE A 367 31.02 50.27 8.04
N LEU A 368 31.89 50.74 7.13
CA LEU A 368 31.64 50.68 5.68
C LEU A 368 32.21 49.37 5.08
N SER A 369 31.39 48.63 4.31
CA SER A 369 31.80 47.38 3.62
C SER A 369 31.35 47.36 2.15
N LYS A 370 32.18 46.78 1.27
CA LYS A 370 31.89 46.57 -0.16
C LYS A 370 30.82 45.47 -0.36
N ASN A 371 29.98 45.63 -1.38
CA ASN A 371 29.03 44.61 -1.83
C ASN A 371 29.72 43.50 -2.65
N CYS A 372 29.27 42.26 -2.47
CA CYS A 372 29.60 41.10 -3.30
C CYS A 372 28.31 40.35 -3.64
N ARG A 373 28.30 39.60 -4.76
CA ARG A 373 27.15 38.82 -5.20
C ARG A 373 27.51 37.37 -5.47
N ILE A 374 26.71 36.44 -4.94
CA ILE A 374 26.71 35.05 -5.37
C ILE A 374 25.64 34.89 -6.46
N THR A 375 26.02 34.33 -7.61
CA THR A 375 25.09 33.96 -8.69
C THR A 375 24.97 32.45 -8.75
N TYR A 376 23.74 31.93 -8.78
CA TYR A 376 23.45 30.50 -8.81
C TYR A 376 22.96 30.08 -10.19
N ASN A 377 23.76 29.29 -10.89
CA ASN A 377 23.39 28.69 -12.17
C ASN A 377 22.95 27.24 -11.97
N ALA A 378 21.65 26.96 -12.15
CA ALA A 378 21.07 25.65 -11.92
C ALA A 378 21.42 24.58 -12.97
N MET A 379 22.19 24.90 -14.03
CA MET A 379 22.67 23.95 -15.04
C MET A 379 21.55 23.08 -15.65
N GLY A 380 20.49 23.74 -16.14
CA GLY A 380 19.31 23.07 -16.69
C GLY A 380 18.28 22.60 -15.65
N GLY A 381 18.54 22.81 -14.36
CA GLY A 381 17.54 22.74 -13.29
C GLY A 381 16.80 24.06 -13.08
N SER A 382 15.98 24.10 -12.02
CA SER A 382 15.22 25.27 -11.57
C SER A 382 15.57 25.59 -10.11
N THR A 383 15.71 26.88 -9.80
CA THR A 383 15.98 27.42 -8.46
C THR A 383 15.16 28.68 -8.23
N THR A 384 14.70 28.91 -7.01
CA THR A 384 14.05 30.17 -6.59
C THR A 384 15.07 31.26 -6.26
N THR A 385 16.30 30.88 -5.91
CA THR A 385 17.39 31.81 -5.59
C THR A 385 18.39 31.79 -6.73
N THR A 386 18.36 32.83 -7.57
CA THR A 386 19.29 33.01 -8.69
C THR A 386 20.47 33.90 -8.31
N THR A 387 20.28 34.79 -7.34
CA THR A 387 21.33 35.68 -6.80
C THR A 387 21.17 35.87 -5.30
N GLN A 388 22.28 36.13 -4.62
CA GLN A 388 22.32 36.51 -3.22
C GLN A 388 23.37 37.61 -3.03
N ASP A 389 22.94 38.78 -2.59
CA ASP A 389 23.84 39.87 -2.22
C ASP A 389 24.43 39.60 -0.84
N CYS A 390 25.71 39.91 -0.65
CA CYS A 390 26.47 39.69 0.57
C CYS A 390 27.53 40.79 0.76
N GLN A 391 28.10 40.85 1.95
CA GLN A 391 29.18 41.79 2.26
C GLN A 391 30.55 41.11 2.02
N TRP A 392 31.51 41.89 1.54
CA TRP A 392 32.89 41.43 1.38
C TRP A 392 33.45 40.87 2.71
N GLY A 393 33.97 39.65 2.66
CA GLY A 393 34.51 38.94 3.81
C GLY A 393 33.45 38.33 4.75
N ALA A 394 32.16 38.57 4.52
CA ALA A 394 31.10 37.97 5.32
C ALA A 394 30.88 36.49 4.96
N VAL A 395 30.37 35.75 5.94
CA VAL A 395 29.92 34.37 5.76
C VAL A 395 28.48 34.41 5.26
N ALA A 396 28.26 33.95 4.04
CA ALA A 396 26.95 33.76 3.42
C ALA A 396 26.55 32.28 3.45
N THR A 397 25.25 32.00 3.35
CA THR A 397 24.71 30.63 3.22
C THR A 397 24.41 30.35 1.76
N VAL A 398 24.99 29.28 1.21
CA VAL A 398 24.77 28.78 -0.16
C VAL A 398 23.30 28.39 -0.36
N ALA A 399 22.72 28.70 -1.52
CA ALA A 399 21.33 28.42 -1.82
C ALA A 399 20.92 26.94 -1.60
N SER A 400 19.64 26.74 -1.31
CA SER A 400 19.04 25.41 -1.20
C SER A 400 19.18 24.61 -2.50
N ALA A 401 19.08 23.29 -2.39
CA ALA A 401 19.21 22.41 -3.55
C ALA A 401 18.19 22.78 -4.64
N PRO A 402 18.62 23.03 -5.88
CA PRO A 402 17.74 23.22 -7.02
C PRO A 402 17.06 21.90 -7.40
N SER A 403 16.06 21.97 -8.28
CA SER A 403 15.36 20.78 -8.81
C SER A 403 15.62 20.59 -10.30
N ARG A 404 15.81 19.35 -10.75
CA ARG A 404 15.93 18.99 -12.16
C ARG A 404 15.29 17.63 -12.40
N VAL A 405 14.30 17.56 -13.28
CA VAL A 405 13.57 16.31 -13.55
C VAL A 405 14.53 15.25 -14.11
N GLY A 406 14.55 14.06 -13.49
CA GLY A 406 15.40 12.94 -13.90
C GLY A 406 16.83 12.95 -13.36
N TYR A 407 17.21 13.96 -12.56
CA TYR A 407 18.56 14.09 -12.00
C TYR A 407 18.53 14.36 -10.50
N SER A 408 19.53 13.86 -9.77
CA SER A 408 19.77 14.14 -8.36
C SER A 408 20.83 15.23 -8.22
N PHE A 409 20.54 16.25 -7.42
CA PHE A 409 21.50 17.31 -7.10
C PHE A 409 22.65 16.77 -6.26
N THR A 410 23.89 17.02 -6.68
CA THR A 410 25.10 16.53 -5.98
C THR A 410 25.83 17.63 -5.20
N GLY A 411 25.65 18.89 -5.58
CA GLY A 411 26.29 20.03 -4.94
C GLY A 411 26.39 21.23 -5.88
N TRP A 412 26.76 22.37 -5.31
CA TRP A 412 27.17 23.57 -6.03
C TRP A 412 28.69 23.53 -6.23
N ASN A 413 29.19 23.97 -7.39
CA ASN A 413 30.61 24.04 -7.68
C ASN A 413 31.01 25.41 -8.22
N THR A 414 32.22 25.89 -7.92
CA THR A 414 32.72 27.18 -8.44
C THR A 414 33.14 27.14 -9.91
N ASP A 415 33.28 25.96 -10.50
CA ASP A 415 33.56 25.71 -11.91
C ASP A 415 32.37 24.98 -12.55
N VAL A 416 31.99 25.41 -13.75
CA VAL A 416 30.93 24.80 -14.55
C VAL A 416 31.15 23.30 -14.78
N ASN A 417 32.41 22.87 -14.90
CA ASN A 417 32.78 21.46 -15.16
C ASN A 417 32.91 20.61 -13.89
N GLY A 418 32.67 21.17 -12.70
CA GLY A 418 32.78 20.44 -11.43
C GLY A 418 34.21 20.30 -10.89
N ASN A 419 35.21 20.93 -11.51
CA ASN A 419 36.62 20.87 -11.10
C ASN A 419 36.98 21.89 -10.01
N GLY A 420 36.07 22.80 -9.67
CA GLY A 420 36.26 23.80 -8.64
C GLY A 420 35.94 23.29 -7.24
N THR A 421 35.73 24.23 -6.32
CA THR A 421 35.36 23.92 -4.93
C THR A 421 33.90 23.51 -4.85
N ASN A 422 33.63 22.40 -4.16
CA ASN A 422 32.28 21.88 -3.93
C ASN A 422 31.66 22.46 -2.66
N TYR A 423 30.39 22.83 -2.76
CA TYR A 423 29.55 23.29 -1.65
C TYR A 423 28.25 22.50 -1.64
N SER A 424 27.91 21.92 -0.49
CA SER A 424 26.57 21.37 -0.27
C SER A 424 25.52 22.49 -0.25
N ALA A 425 24.27 22.17 -0.55
CA ALA A 425 23.18 23.11 -0.34
C ALA A 425 23.14 23.57 1.13
N ASN A 426 22.90 24.87 1.36
CA ASN A 426 22.91 25.50 2.68
C ASN A 426 24.27 25.47 3.42
N ALA A 427 25.37 25.13 2.74
CA ALA A 427 26.71 25.29 3.31
C ALA A 427 27.07 26.76 3.52
N SER A 428 28.03 27.04 4.39
CA SER A 428 28.59 28.39 4.54
C SER A 428 29.70 28.65 3.53
N ILE A 429 29.74 29.87 3.00
CA ILE A 429 30.77 30.37 2.07
C ILE A 429 31.21 31.78 2.50
N THR A 430 32.51 32.02 2.56
CA THR A 430 33.06 33.38 2.75
C THR A 430 33.27 34.02 1.37
N VAL A 431 32.61 35.15 1.12
CA VAL A 431 32.62 35.78 -0.21
C VAL A 431 33.53 37.01 -0.20
N GLN A 432 34.57 36.99 -1.02
CA GLN A 432 35.54 38.09 -1.15
C GLN A 432 35.49 38.78 -2.52
N GLU A 433 34.69 38.25 -3.44
CA GLU A 433 34.42 38.78 -4.77
C GLU A 433 33.13 38.16 -5.31
N ASP A 434 32.63 38.69 -6.43
CA ASP A 434 31.46 38.13 -7.09
C ASP A 434 31.76 36.68 -7.52
N THR A 435 30.93 35.75 -7.05
CA THR A 435 31.15 34.31 -7.22
C THR A 435 29.97 33.70 -7.96
N THR A 436 30.23 32.84 -8.96
CA THR A 436 29.18 32.03 -9.59
C THR A 436 29.30 30.58 -9.12
N LEU A 437 28.18 30.01 -8.69
CA LEU A 437 28.06 28.61 -8.30
C LEU A 437 27.18 27.87 -9.30
N TYR A 438 27.70 26.76 -9.83
CA TYR A 438 27.07 25.91 -10.83
C TYR A 438 26.56 24.62 -10.18
N ALA A 439 25.27 24.30 -10.36
CA ALA A 439 24.69 23.07 -9.84
C ALA A 439 25.23 21.85 -10.58
N GLN A 440 25.68 20.84 -9.84
CA GLN A 440 26.18 19.57 -10.35
C GLN A 440 25.13 18.48 -10.16
N TRP A 441 24.99 17.59 -11.14
CA TRP A 441 23.88 16.65 -11.24
C TRP A 441 24.37 15.23 -11.51
N SER A 442 23.77 14.25 -10.83
CA SER A 442 23.88 12.82 -11.16
C SER A 442 22.59 12.35 -11.80
N GLU A 443 22.68 11.65 -12.92
CA GLU A 443 21.50 11.12 -13.62
C GLU A 443 20.88 9.94 -12.87
N ASN A 444 19.55 9.97 -12.70
CA ASN A 444 18.80 8.92 -12.00
C ASN A 444 18.54 7.71 -12.90
N ASP A 445 18.39 6.55 -12.26
CA ASP A 445 17.90 5.33 -12.93
C ASP A 445 16.37 5.31 -12.94
N VAL A 446 15.81 4.80 -14.04
CA VAL A 446 14.39 4.52 -14.24
C VAL A 446 14.19 3.01 -14.17
N VAL A 447 13.24 2.57 -13.35
CA VAL A 447 12.91 1.17 -13.13
C VAL A 447 11.45 0.91 -13.53
N VAL A 448 11.25 0.01 -14.49
CA VAL A 448 9.93 -0.49 -14.87
C VAL A 448 9.78 -1.91 -14.34
N ASN A 449 8.81 -2.09 -13.44
CA ASN A 449 8.44 -3.39 -12.90
C ASN A 449 7.22 -3.94 -13.63
N TYR A 450 7.18 -5.24 -13.84
CA TYR A 450 6.05 -5.91 -14.49
C TYR A 450 5.33 -6.83 -13.49
N ASN A 451 4.02 -6.70 -13.43
CA ASN A 451 3.16 -7.54 -12.61
C ASN A 451 2.14 -8.24 -13.53
N ALA A 452 2.19 -9.58 -13.56
CA ALA A 452 1.27 -10.37 -14.37
C ALA A 452 -0.21 -10.27 -13.94
N ASN A 453 -0.51 -9.60 -12.82
CA ASN A 453 -1.86 -9.22 -12.40
C ASN A 453 -2.86 -10.41 -12.43
N GLY A 454 -2.51 -11.46 -11.70
CA GLY A 454 -3.27 -12.73 -11.68
C GLY A 454 -2.89 -13.73 -12.78
N GLY A 455 -1.95 -13.39 -13.67
CA GLY A 455 -1.26 -14.33 -14.56
C GLY A 455 0.07 -14.85 -14.00
N ASN A 456 0.78 -15.61 -14.84
CA ASN A 456 2.09 -16.21 -14.58
C ASN A 456 3.15 -15.64 -15.53
N ASN A 457 4.43 -15.85 -15.20
CA ASN A 457 5.58 -15.49 -16.05
C ASN A 457 5.64 -14.00 -16.42
N ALA A 458 5.48 -13.11 -15.43
CA ALA A 458 5.76 -11.69 -15.63
C ALA A 458 7.23 -11.49 -16.07
N PRO A 459 7.51 -10.59 -17.02
CA PRO A 459 8.89 -10.23 -17.35
C PRO A 459 9.68 -9.71 -16.14
N SER A 460 11.00 -9.82 -16.20
CA SER A 460 11.87 -9.23 -15.18
C SER A 460 11.81 -7.70 -15.21
N SER A 461 12.05 -7.07 -14.05
CA SER A 461 12.18 -5.62 -13.98
C SER A 461 13.31 -5.13 -14.89
N ALA A 462 13.08 -4.03 -15.60
CA ALA A 462 14.08 -3.40 -16.46
C ALA A 462 14.55 -2.07 -15.85
N THR A 463 15.83 -1.75 -16.00
CA THR A 463 16.44 -0.54 -15.45
C THR A 463 17.35 0.13 -16.47
N GLU A 464 17.19 1.43 -16.68
CA GLU A 464 18.00 2.24 -17.60
C GLU A 464 18.17 3.67 -17.06
N LYS A 465 19.10 4.44 -17.64
CA LYS A 465 19.26 5.87 -17.32
C LYS A 465 18.07 6.70 -17.82
N TYR A 466 17.70 7.74 -17.06
CA TYR A 466 16.55 8.61 -17.37
C TYR A 466 16.55 9.16 -18.81
N SER A 467 17.70 9.62 -19.33
CA SER A 467 17.82 10.15 -20.70
C SER A 467 17.51 9.14 -21.78
N LYS A 468 17.74 7.84 -21.53
CA LYS A 468 17.43 6.76 -22.46
C LYS A 468 16.01 6.23 -22.27
N GLY A 469 15.54 6.20 -21.01
CA GLY A 469 14.28 5.57 -20.62
C GLY A 469 14.31 4.05 -20.77
N VAL A 470 13.29 3.39 -20.24
CA VAL A 470 13.12 1.94 -20.35
C VAL A 470 12.07 1.66 -21.42
N ALA A 471 12.43 0.84 -22.41
CA ALA A 471 11.47 0.34 -23.40
C ALA A 471 10.61 -0.78 -22.80
N VAL A 472 9.30 -0.70 -23.02
CA VAL A 472 8.36 -1.76 -22.61
C VAL A 472 8.68 -3.04 -23.38
N THR A 473 8.85 -4.15 -22.67
CA THR A 473 9.27 -5.43 -23.25
C THR A 473 8.24 -6.02 -24.21
N TYR A 474 8.72 -6.82 -25.17
CA TYR A 474 7.89 -7.67 -26.04
C TYR A 474 7.51 -9.00 -25.39
N GLU A 475 8.15 -9.36 -24.27
CA GLU A 475 7.77 -10.54 -23.49
C GLU A 475 6.38 -10.32 -22.87
N VAL A 476 5.46 -11.24 -23.13
CA VAL A 476 4.10 -11.18 -22.61
C VAL A 476 3.86 -12.27 -21.56
N PRO A 477 3.22 -11.96 -20.42
CA PRO A 477 2.85 -12.98 -19.44
C PRO A 477 1.72 -13.87 -19.97
N THR A 478 1.47 -14.98 -19.27
CA THR A 478 0.41 -15.94 -19.62
C THR A 478 -0.62 -16.08 -18.52
N ARG A 479 -1.91 -16.21 -18.86
CA ARG A 479 -2.99 -16.50 -17.90
C ARG A 479 -4.00 -17.46 -18.52
N ASP A 480 -4.23 -18.60 -17.88
CA ASP A 480 -5.08 -19.68 -18.42
C ASP A 480 -6.51 -19.20 -18.74
N GLY A 481 -6.89 -19.32 -20.01
CA GLY A 481 -8.20 -18.90 -20.55
C GLY A 481 -8.39 -17.38 -20.68
N TYR A 482 -7.31 -16.62 -20.68
CA TYR A 482 -7.31 -15.18 -20.96
C TYR A 482 -6.28 -14.84 -22.05
N GLU A 483 -6.64 -13.87 -22.89
CA GLU A 483 -5.77 -13.20 -23.84
C GLU A 483 -5.11 -11.98 -23.16
N PHE A 484 -3.79 -11.84 -23.30
CA PHE A 484 -3.07 -10.65 -22.85
C PHE A 484 -3.37 -9.47 -23.79
N ILE A 485 -3.91 -8.38 -23.25
CA ILE A 485 -4.34 -7.21 -24.03
C ILE A 485 -3.30 -6.09 -24.02
N GLY A 486 -2.44 -6.05 -23.01
CA GLY A 486 -1.43 -5.02 -22.86
C GLY A 486 -1.11 -4.72 -21.41
N TRP A 487 -0.24 -3.74 -21.21
CA TRP A 487 0.19 -3.26 -19.90
C TRP A 487 -0.61 -2.02 -19.49
N ASN A 488 -0.95 -1.90 -18.20
CA ASN A 488 -1.61 -0.71 -17.66
C ASN A 488 -0.93 -0.23 -16.37
N THR A 489 -0.96 1.07 -16.09
CA THR A 489 -0.39 1.63 -14.86
C THR A 489 -1.16 1.29 -13.59
N LYS A 490 -2.37 0.76 -13.71
CA LYS A 490 -3.21 0.31 -12.60
C LYS A 490 -3.69 -1.12 -12.82
N ALA A 491 -3.75 -1.89 -11.73
CA ALA A 491 -4.21 -3.27 -11.75
C ALA A 491 -5.65 -3.45 -12.27
N ASP A 492 -6.52 -2.45 -12.03
CA ASP A 492 -7.94 -2.44 -12.45
C ASP A 492 -8.16 -1.99 -13.91
N GLY A 493 -7.09 -1.64 -14.63
CA GLY A 493 -7.16 -1.19 -16.01
C GLY A 493 -7.60 0.27 -16.21
N THR A 494 -7.86 1.04 -15.15
CA THR A 494 -8.28 2.46 -15.23
C THR A 494 -7.12 3.44 -15.45
N GLY A 495 -5.89 2.95 -15.52
CA GLY A 495 -4.69 3.75 -15.75
C GLY A 495 -4.36 3.93 -17.24
N ASN A 496 -3.14 4.41 -17.50
CA ASN A 496 -2.64 4.56 -18.87
C ASN A 496 -2.22 3.20 -19.43
N THR A 497 -2.45 2.98 -20.72
CA THR A 497 -2.04 1.76 -21.41
C THR A 497 -0.69 1.93 -22.09
N TYR A 498 0.11 0.86 -22.06
CA TYR A 498 1.44 0.79 -22.67
C TYR A 498 1.53 -0.46 -23.55
N LYS A 499 2.10 -0.29 -24.75
CA LYS A 499 2.43 -1.37 -25.68
C LYS A 499 3.94 -1.61 -25.69
N ALA A 500 4.35 -2.77 -26.16
CA ALA A 500 5.76 -3.09 -26.35
C ALA A 500 6.46 -2.04 -27.22
N GLY A 501 7.65 -1.61 -26.81
CA GLY A 501 8.43 -0.56 -27.45
C GLY A 501 8.16 0.87 -26.96
N ASP A 502 7.08 1.13 -26.21
CA ASP A 502 6.87 2.45 -25.60
C ASP A 502 8.02 2.75 -24.61
N ILE A 503 8.48 4.00 -24.58
CA ILE A 503 9.59 4.44 -23.71
C ILE A 503 9.04 5.11 -22.45
N ILE A 504 9.46 4.63 -21.29
CA ILE A 504 9.06 5.12 -19.98
C ILE A 504 10.25 5.80 -19.30
N GLN A 505 10.04 7.02 -18.77
CA GLN A 505 11.07 7.83 -18.11
C GLN A 505 10.75 8.09 -16.62
N GLU A 506 9.92 7.25 -16.01
CA GLU A 506 9.57 7.32 -14.60
C GLU A 506 9.50 5.92 -13.99
N ASN A 507 9.73 5.82 -12.67
CA ASN A 507 9.61 4.57 -11.96
C ASN A 507 8.15 4.14 -11.91
N ILE A 508 7.82 2.97 -12.48
CA ILE A 508 6.44 2.52 -12.57
C ILE A 508 6.32 1.01 -12.47
N THR A 509 5.16 0.54 -12.03
CA THR A 509 4.76 -0.86 -12.14
C THR A 509 3.65 -0.97 -13.18
N LEU A 510 3.88 -1.79 -14.19
CA LEU A 510 2.92 -2.12 -15.22
C LEU A 510 2.20 -3.42 -14.86
N TYR A 511 0.88 -3.39 -14.92
CA TYR A 511 -0.02 -4.50 -14.62
C TYR A 511 -0.61 -5.06 -15.91
N ALA A 512 -0.44 -6.36 -16.13
CA ALA A 512 -1.01 -7.04 -17.27
C ALA A 512 -2.53 -6.93 -17.26
N GLN A 513 -3.12 -6.64 -18.42
CA GLN A 513 -4.56 -6.61 -18.61
C GLN A 513 -5.00 -7.79 -19.46
N TRP A 514 -6.14 -8.36 -19.09
CA TRP A 514 -6.58 -9.67 -19.56
C TRP A 514 -7.99 -9.58 -20.13
N LYS A 515 -8.21 -10.16 -21.32
CA LYS A 515 -9.54 -10.38 -21.89
C LYS A 515 -9.85 -11.86 -21.84
N GLN A 516 -10.97 -12.21 -21.24
CA GLN A 516 -11.38 -13.61 -21.10
C GLN A 516 -11.63 -14.24 -22.46
N THR A 517 -11.02 -15.41 -22.71
CA THR A 517 -11.21 -16.18 -23.94
C THR A 517 -12.47 -17.04 -23.79
N ILE A 518 -13.46 -16.79 -24.64
CA ILE A 518 -14.72 -17.54 -24.68
C ILE A 518 -14.65 -18.54 -25.82
N ILE A 519 -15.04 -19.78 -25.56
CA ILE A 519 -15.16 -20.85 -26.56
C ILE A 519 -16.61 -21.12 -26.92
N THR A 520 -16.85 -21.68 -28.10
CA THR A 520 -18.16 -22.02 -28.65
C THR A 520 -18.22 -23.48 -29.09
N VAL A 521 -19.21 -24.21 -28.58
CA VAL A 521 -19.51 -25.58 -29.03
C VAL A 521 -20.87 -25.56 -29.71
N GLN A 522 -20.90 -25.99 -30.97
CA GLN A 522 -22.13 -26.12 -31.75
C GLN A 522 -22.51 -27.59 -31.89
N TYR A 523 -23.68 -27.95 -31.37
CA TYR A 523 -24.24 -29.28 -31.53
C TYR A 523 -25.11 -29.35 -32.80
N SER A 524 -24.73 -30.24 -33.71
CA SER A 524 -25.48 -30.62 -34.91
C SER A 524 -26.05 -32.02 -34.72
N HIS A 525 -27.39 -32.13 -34.71
CA HIS A 525 -28.06 -33.41 -34.48
C HIS A 525 -28.02 -34.35 -35.70
N ASN A 526 -27.38 -33.94 -36.80
CA ASN A 526 -27.49 -34.62 -38.10
C ASN A 526 -28.96 -34.87 -38.45
N ASP A 527 -29.32 -36.12 -38.78
CA ASP A 527 -30.67 -36.58 -39.14
C ASP A 527 -31.60 -36.82 -37.92
N GLY A 528 -31.22 -36.36 -36.72
CA GLY A 528 -32.06 -36.43 -35.51
C GLY A 528 -33.27 -35.48 -35.55
N THR A 529 -34.32 -35.79 -34.78
CA THR A 529 -35.54 -34.97 -34.69
C THR A 529 -35.53 -34.07 -33.43
N ASN A 530 -36.25 -32.94 -33.45
CA ASN A 530 -36.17 -31.72 -32.59
C ASN A 530 -35.13 -30.68 -33.04
N ARG A 531 -35.63 -29.74 -33.84
CA ARG A 531 -34.91 -28.68 -34.58
C ARG A 531 -34.49 -27.53 -33.68
N GLN A 532 -33.25 -27.52 -33.19
CA GLN A 532 -32.37 -26.35 -33.18
C GLN A 532 -30.94 -26.85 -32.95
N ASN A 533 -30.00 -26.43 -33.80
CA ASN A 533 -28.58 -26.56 -33.47
C ASN A 533 -28.33 -25.74 -32.19
N LYS A 534 -27.80 -26.37 -31.15
CA LYS A 534 -27.53 -25.70 -29.87
C LYS A 534 -26.12 -25.14 -29.91
N ILE A 535 -25.97 -23.84 -29.75
CA ILE A 535 -24.67 -23.21 -29.51
C ILE A 535 -24.56 -22.96 -28.01
N VAL A 536 -23.48 -23.46 -27.40
CA VAL A 536 -23.14 -23.21 -26.00
C VAL A 536 -21.83 -22.47 -25.99
N THR A 537 -21.73 -21.43 -25.15
CA THR A 537 -20.49 -20.71 -24.91
C THR A 537 -20.05 -20.88 -23.47
N ALA A 538 -18.75 -20.97 -23.25
CA ALA A 538 -18.16 -21.00 -21.92
C ALA A 538 -16.74 -20.42 -21.96
N ASP A 539 -16.18 -20.20 -20.79
CA ASP A 539 -14.78 -19.77 -20.66
C ASP A 539 -13.86 -20.94 -20.99
N ALA A 540 -12.80 -20.68 -21.77
CA ALA A 540 -11.86 -21.72 -22.21
C ALA A 540 -11.25 -22.53 -21.03
N THR A 541 -11.10 -21.90 -19.86
CA THR A 541 -10.58 -22.54 -18.64
C THR A 541 -11.48 -23.66 -18.13
N ASN A 542 -12.78 -23.38 -18.02
CA ASN A 542 -13.78 -24.32 -17.50
C ASN A 542 -14.23 -25.31 -18.58
N GLY A 543 -14.17 -24.89 -19.85
CA GLY A 543 -14.64 -25.68 -20.97
C GLY A 543 -16.16 -25.89 -20.95
N ILE A 544 -16.65 -26.72 -21.86
CA ILE A 544 -18.05 -27.13 -21.95
C ILE A 544 -18.13 -28.63 -21.72
N THR A 545 -18.79 -29.04 -20.63
CA THR A 545 -19.12 -30.44 -20.40
C THR A 545 -20.31 -30.84 -21.27
N ILE A 546 -20.16 -31.92 -22.04
CA ILE A 546 -21.26 -32.50 -22.81
C ILE A 546 -22.22 -33.20 -21.84
N ASN A 547 -23.47 -32.74 -21.76
CA ASN A 547 -24.46 -33.27 -20.81
C ASN A 547 -25.82 -33.58 -21.46
N TYR A 548 -25.83 -33.71 -22.79
CA TYR A 548 -27.05 -33.81 -23.58
C TYR A 548 -26.92 -34.90 -24.64
N GLU A 549 -27.91 -35.78 -24.68
CA GLU A 549 -28.09 -36.82 -25.70
C GLU A 549 -29.28 -36.45 -26.60
N PRO A 550 -29.10 -36.35 -27.93
CA PRO A 550 -30.18 -36.11 -28.87
C PRO A 550 -30.97 -37.40 -29.14
N GLU A 551 -32.20 -37.26 -29.64
CA GLU A 551 -33.07 -38.40 -29.97
C GLU A 551 -33.31 -38.53 -31.50
N ARG A 552 -33.34 -39.77 -31.98
CA ARG A 552 -33.71 -40.11 -33.36
C ARG A 552 -34.53 -41.40 -33.38
N THR A 553 -35.78 -41.33 -33.84
CA THR A 553 -36.68 -42.48 -33.91
C THR A 553 -36.06 -43.64 -34.71
N GLY A 554 -35.99 -44.82 -34.09
CA GLY A 554 -35.43 -46.04 -34.71
C GLY A 554 -33.91 -46.14 -34.70
N TYR A 555 -33.21 -45.24 -34.00
CA TYR A 555 -31.76 -45.25 -33.85
C TYR A 555 -31.35 -45.05 -32.39
N ARG A 556 -30.24 -45.64 -32.00
CA ARG A 556 -29.54 -45.43 -30.73
C ARG A 556 -28.47 -44.35 -30.93
N PHE A 557 -28.40 -43.37 -30.04
CA PHE A 557 -27.32 -42.38 -30.02
C PHE A 557 -26.03 -43.08 -29.58
N VAL A 558 -24.96 -42.93 -30.37
CA VAL A 558 -23.67 -43.58 -30.13
C VAL A 558 -22.68 -42.64 -29.45
N GLY A 559 -22.77 -41.34 -29.75
CA GLY A 559 -21.85 -40.32 -29.27
C GLY A 559 -21.79 -39.12 -30.21
N TRP A 560 -21.03 -38.10 -29.83
CA TRP A 560 -20.76 -36.94 -30.66
C TRP A 560 -19.46 -37.16 -31.45
N ASN A 561 -19.35 -36.56 -32.64
CA ASN A 561 -18.13 -36.62 -33.45
C ASN A 561 -17.80 -35.27 -34.07
N THR A 562 -16.53 -34.92 -34.23
CA THR A 562 -16.15 -33.64 -34.86
C THR A 562 -16.35 -33.61 -36.37
N ALA A 563 -16.61 -34.74 -37.01
CA ALA A 563 -16.96 -34.84 -38.42
C ALA A 563 -18.36 -35.42 -38.60
N GLN A 564 -19.11 -34.87 -39.56
CA GLN A 564 -20.48 -35.29 -39.84
C GLN A 564 -20.60 -36.78 -40.16
N ASN A 565 -19.64 -37.34 -40.90
CA ASN A 565 -19.56 -38.73 -41.33
C ASN A 565 -18.98 -39.70 -40.27
N GLY A 566 -18.66 -39.21 -39.06
CA GLY A 566 -18.13 -40.03 -37.97
C GLY A 566 -16.63 -40.34 -38.03
N THR A 567 -15.87 -39.81 -38.99
CA THR A 567 -14.41 -40.06 -39.10
C THR A 567 -13.55 -39.15 -38.22
N GLY A 568 -14.16 -38.18 -37.54
CA GLY A 568 -13.49 -37.25 -36.65
C GLY A 568 -13.27 -37.83 -35.26
N MET A 569 -12.89 -36.94 -34.33
CA MET A 569 -12.69 -37.29 -32.93
C MET A 569 -14.05 -37.52 -32.25
N THR A 570 -14.17 -38.63 -31.53
CA THR A 570 -15.39 -39.00 -30.79
C THR A 570 -15.41 -38.35 -29.41
N TYR A 571 -16.60 -37.90 -29.01
CA TYR A 571 -16.87 -37.28 -27.72
C TYR A 571 -18.12 -37.92 -27.09
N ASP A 572 -17.95 -38.47 -25.91
CA ASP A 572 -19.01 -39.05 -25.10
C ASP A 572 -19.59 -38.02 -24.11
N ILE A 573 -20.75 -38.35 -23.56
CA ILE A 573 -21.34 -37.59 -22.45
C ILE A 573 -20.35 -37.53 -21.28
N GLY A 574 -20.15 -36.34 -20.73
CA GLY A 574 -19.20 -36.06 -19.65
C GLY A 574 -17.83 -35.55 -20.11
N ASN A 575 -17.48 -35.65 -21.40
CA ASN A 575 -16.25 -35.03 -21.90
C ASN A 575 -16.30 -33.49 -21.81
N ILE A 576 -15.14 -32.87 -21.61
CA ILE A 576 -14.98 -31.41 -21.49
C ILE A 576 -14.26 -30.88 -22.72
N ILE A 577 -14.88 -29.94 -23.42
CA ILE A 577 -14.32 -29.30 -24.62
C ILE A 577 -13.72 -27.95 -24.22
N LYS A 578 -12.49 -27.66 -24.64
CA LYS A 578 -11.75 -26.42 -24.31
C LYS A 578 -11.45 -25.53 -25.51
N GLU A 579 -12.01 -25.83 -26.67
CA GLU A 579 -11.80 -25.11 -27.93
C GLU A 579 -13.10 -25.00 -28.73
N ASN A 580 -13.09 -24.19 -29.79
CA ASN A 580 -14.24 -24.03 -30.66
C ASN A 580 -14.43 -25.27 -31.53
N VAL A 581 -15.61 -25.90 -31.49
CA VAL A 581 -15.86 -27.12 -32.27
C VAL A 581 -17.34 -27.28 -32.64
N ILE A 582 -17.58 -27.95 -33.77
CA ILE A 582 -18.89 -28.44 -34.16
C ILE A 582 -18.94 -29.94 -33.88
N LEU A 583 -19.93 -30.37 -33.10
CA LEU A 583 -20.16 -31.77 -32.78
C LEU A 583 -21.38 -32.31 -33.53
N TYR A 584 -21.21 -33.42 -34.21
CA TYR A 584 -22.21 -34.10 -35.02
C TYR A 584 -22.65 -35.40 -34.34
N ALA A 585 -23.95 -35.53 -34.08
CA ALA A 585 -24.51 -36.72 -33.45
C ALA A 585 -24.37 -37.96 -34.34
N GLN A 586 -23.84 -39.05 -33.79
CA GLN A 586 -23.69 -40.33 -34.46
C GLN A 586 -24.76 -41.32 -33.98
N TRP A 587 -25.27 -42.12 -34.93
CA TRP A 587 -26.47 -42.93 -34.75
C TRP A 587 -26.24 -44.36 -35.21
N GLU A 588 -26.71 -45.32 -34.43
CA GLU A 588 -26.75 -46.74 -34.79
C GLU A 588 -28.21 -47.18 -34.96
N LYS A 589 -28.55 -47.84 -36.07
CA LYS A 589 -29.93 -48.23 -36.36
C LYS A 589 -30.38 -49.36 -35.43
N ILE A 590 -31.54 -49.22 -34.79
CA ILE A 590 -32.13 -50.28 -33.96
C ILE A 590 -32.85 -51.27 -34.89
N VAL A 591 -32.46 -52.55 -34.80
CA VAL A 591 -33.06 -53.65 -35.56
C VAL A 591 -34.02 -54.42 -34.65
N TYR A 592 -35.24 -54.65 -35.12
CA TYR A 592 -36.28 -55.41 -34.39
C TYR A 592 -36.62 -56.70 -35.13
N TYR A 593 -36.86 -57.77 -34.37
CA TYR A 593 -37.37 -59.06 -34.86
C TYR A 593 -38.66 -59.43 -34.13
N THR A 594 -39.50 -60.23 -34.79
CA THR A 594 -40.84 -60.59 -34.35
C THR A 594 -40.87 -62.04 -33.87
N VAL A 595 -41.34 -62.25 -32.63
CA VAL A 595 -41.61 -63.59 -32.07
C VAL A 595 -43.11 -63.80 -32.07
N THR A 596 -43.57 -64.89 -32.70
CA THR A 596 -44.98 -65.25 -32.84
C THR A 596 -45.27 -66.59 -32.17
N TYR A 597 -46.37 -66.70 -31.42
CA TYR A 597 -46.82 -67.94 -30.79
C TYR A 597 -48.09 -68.43 -31.47
N ASP A 598 -48.01 -69.57 -32.16
CA ASP A 598 -49.13 -70.22 -32.83
C ASP A 598 -49.57 -71.45 -32.04
N ALA A 599 -50.77 -71.41 -31.47
CA ALA A 599 -51.32 -72.49 -30.66
C ALA A 599 -51.70 -73.76 -31.47
N ASP A 600 -51.52 -73.78 -32.78
CA ASP A 600 -51.78 -74.90 -33.69
C ASP A 600 -53.14 -75.57 -33.44
N GLY A 601 -54.20 -74.77 -33.56
CA GLY A 601 -55.58 -75.20 -33.33
C GLY A 601 -55.99 -75.33 -31.85
N GLY A 602 -55.12 -74.95 -30.90
CA GLY A 602 -55.47 -74.67 -29.51
C GLY A 602 -55.81 -73.19 -29.27
N ASN A 603 -56.10 -72.83 -28.02
CA ASN A 603 -56.30 -71.46 -27.58
C ASN A 603 -55.16 -71.01 -26.65
N PHE A 604 -54.63 -69.81 -26.87
CA PHE A 604 -53.54 -69.22 -26.11
C PHE A 604 -53.72 -67.71 -25.93
N SER A 605 -53.70 -67.25 -24.68
CA SER A 605 -53.87 -65.84 -24.30
C SER A 605 -52.56 -65.06 -24.14
N GLY A 606 -51.40 -65.72 -24.21
CA GLY A 606 -50.09 -65.06 -24.22
C GLY A 606 -49.88 -64.27 -25.51
N ASN A 607 -49.12 -63.17 -25.44
CA ASN A 607 -48.82 -62.26 -26.57
C ASN A 607 -48.58 -63.03 -27.89
N ILE A 608 -49.58 -63.09 -28.77
CA ILE A 608 -49.57 -63.93 -29.97
C ILE A 608 -48.49 -63.52 -30.99
N SER A 609 -48.08 -62.26 -30.97
CA SER A 609 -46.93 -61.74 -31.74
C SER A 609 -46.39 -60.47 -31.07
N GLN A 610 -45.06 -60.38 -30.91
CA GLN A 610 -44.40 -59.23 -30.30
C GLN A 610 -43.04 -58.97 -30.95
N LYS A 611 -42.68 -57.68 -31.11
CA LYS A 611 -41.36 -57.25 -31.56
C LYS A 611 -40.38 -57.09 -30.40
N TYR A 612 -39.16 -57.53 -30.62
CA TYR A 612 -38.04 -57.41 -29.69
C TYR A 612 -36.81 -56.87 -30.43
N GLU A 613 -35.95 -56.13 -29.74
CA GLU A 613 -34.68 -55.67 -30.32
C GLU A 613 -33.76 -56.87 -30.58
N ASN A 614 -32.98 -56.82 -31.65
CA ASN A 614 -32.00 -57.85 -31.97
C ASN A 614 -31.08 -58.14 -30.78
N GLY A 615 -30.94 -59.41 -30.42
CA GLY A 615 -30.18 -59.89 -29.27
C GLY A 615 -30.95 -59.87 -27.94
N SER A 616 -32.19 -59.38 -27.90
CA SER A 616 -33.01 -59.39 -26.69
C SER A 616 -33.21 -60.81 -26.18
N LYS A 617 -32.89 -61.04 -24.90
CA LYS A 617 -33.22 -62.30 -24.22
C LYS A 617 -34.68 -62.28 -23.79
N ILE A 618 -35.50 -63.15 -24.36
CA ILE A 618 -36.91 -63.29 -24.00
C ILE A 618 -37.18 -64.61 -23.30
N THR A 619 -38.27 -64.68 -22.54
CA THR A 619 -38.76 -65.89 -21.88
C THR A 619 -40.12 -66.25 -22.43
N ILE A 620 -40.27 -67.50 -22.86
CA ILE A 620 -41.52 -68.07 -23.33
C ILE A 620 -42.54 -68.02 -22.19
N PRO A 621 -43.79 -67.56 -22.43
CA PRO A 621 -44.80 -67.47 -21.38
C PRO A 621 -44.96 -68.79 -20.62
N ALA A 622 -45.11 -68.71 -19.31
CA ALA A 622 -45.35 -69.86 -18.46
C ALA A 622 -46.80 -70.38 -18.57
N GLU A 623 -47.72 -69.57 -19.10
CA GLU A 623 -49.05 -70.04 -19.44
C GLU A 623 -48.96 -71.05 -20.59
N GLU A 624 -49.61 -72.20 -20.44
CA GLU A 624 -49.67 -73.23 -21.47
C GLU A 624 -50.93 -73.07 -22.32
N PRO A 625 -50.84 -73.24 -23.66
CA PRO A 625 -52.02 -73.23 -24.52
C PRO A 625 -52.92 -74.43 -24.20
N LYS A 626 -54.22 -74.32 -24.50
CA LYS A 626 -55.21 -75.40 -24.26
C LYS A 626 -55.88 -75.88 -25.54
N LYS A 627 -56.00 -77.19 -25.72
CA LYS A 627 -56.72 -77.84 -26.83
C LYS A 627 -57.53 -79.02 -26.33
N THR A 628 -58.85 -79.01 -26.54
CA THR A 628 -59.76 -80.06 -26.06
C THR A 628 -59.37 -81.43 -26.58
N GLY A 629 -59.23 -82.43 -25.69
CA GLY A 629 -58.86 -83.81 -26.05
C GLY A 629 -57.36 -84.05 -26.27
N TYR A 630 -56.52 -83.05 -26.01
CA TYR A 630 -55.06 -83.13 -26.12
C TYR A 630 -54.38 -82.52 -24.89
N VAL A 631 -53.19 -83.01 -24.57
CA VAL A 631 -52.27 -82.44 -23.58
C VAL A 631 -51.20 -81.65 -24.33
N PHE A 632 -50.88 -80.43 -23.87
CA PHE A 632 -49.79 -79.62 -24.42
C PHE A 632 -48.44 -80.31 -24.13
N TYR A 633 -47.62 -80.48 -25.16
CA TYR A 633 -46.36 -81.20 -25.08
C TYR A 633 -45.14 -80.25 -25.09
N GLY A 634 -45.27 -79.05 -25.67
CA GLY A 634 -44.23 -78.05 -25.77
C GLY A 634 -44.41 -77.14 -26.99
N TRP A 635 -43.60 -76.10 -27.09
CA TRP A 635 -43.50 -75.25 -28.28
C TRP A 635 -42.41 -75.77 -29.21
N ASN A 636 -42.57 -75.61 -30.52
CA ASN A 636 -41.57 -76.02 -31.51
C ASN A 636 -41.41 -74.97 -32.61
N THR A 637 -40.21 -74.79 -33.14
CA THR A 637 -39.97 -73.83 -34.25
C THR A 637 -40.55 -74.28 -35.59
N GLN A 638 -40.97 -75.54 -35.71
CA GLN A 638 -41.64 -76.09 -36.89
C GLN A 638 -43.00 -76.67 -36.48
N LYS A 639 -44.00 -76.46 -37.34
CA LYS A 639 -45.38 -76.88 -37.08
C LYS A 639 -45.51 -78.40 -36.93
N ASP A 640 -44.71 -79.17 -37.66
CA ASP A 640 -44.69 -80.64 -37.63
C ASP A 640 -43.90 -81.23 -36.45
N GLY A 641 -43.30 -80.40 -35.60
CA GLY A 641 -42.52 -80.82 -34.44
C GLY A 641 -41.07 -81.19 -34.75
N SER A 642 -40.59 -81.06 -36.00
CA SER A 642 -39.21 -81.41 -36.40
C SER A 642 -38.16 -80.37 -35.99
N GLY A 643 -38.59 -79.18 -35.54
CA GLY A 643 -37.73 -78.07 -35.17
C GLY A 643 -37.20 -78.14 -33.73
N VAL A 644 -36.65 -77.02 -33.27
CA VAL A 644 -36.14 -76.88 -31.90
C VAL A 644 -37.32 -76.80 -30.94
N SER A 645 -37.30 -77.66 -29.91
CA SER A 645 -38.35 -77.72 -28.91
C SER A 645 -38.05 -76.81 -27.72
N TYR A 646 -39.07 -76.12 -27.24
CA TYR A 646 -39.01 -75.27 -26.07
C TYR A 646 -40.15 -75.60 -25.09
N SER A 647 -39.80 -75.72 -23.82
CA SER A 647 -40.79 -75.83 -22.74
C SER A 647 -41.33 -74.44 -22.36
N ALA A 648 -42.53 -74.38 -21.78
CA ALA A 648 -43.04 -73.16 -21.19
C ALA A 648 -42.06 -72.64 -20.12
N GLY A 649 -41.76 -71.34 -20.13
CA GLY A 649 -40.75 -70.73 -19.25
C GLY A 649 -39.29 -70.80 -19.72
N ASN A 650 -38.98 -71.45 -20.85
CA ASN A 650 -37.62 -71.40 -21.43
C ASN A 650 -37.28 -69.98 -21.92
N SER A 651 -35.99 -69.61 -21.93
CA SER A 651 -35.52 -68.34 -22.48
C SER A 651 -34.57 -68.53 -23.66
N PHE A 652 -34.60 -67.62 -24.63
CA PHE A 652 -33.67 -67.56 -25.76
C PHE A 652 -33.43 -66.10 -26.22
N ASN A 653 -32.38 -65.87 -27.01
CA ASN A 653 -32.10 -64.55 -27.58
C ASN A 653 -32.78 -64.44 -28.96
N VAL A 654 -33.40 -63.29 -29.25
CA VAL A 654 -34.07 -63.05 -30.53
C VAL A 654 -33.09 -62.45 -31.53
N ASP A 655 -32.69 -63.21 -32.55
CA ASP A 655 -31.74 -62.80 -33.60
C ASP A 655 -32.32 -62.90 -35.02
N SER A 656 -33.55 -63.40 -35.16
CA SER A 656 -34.37 -63.34 -36.37
C SER A 656 -35.86 -63.39 -36.02
N ASP A 657 -36.73 -63.14 -37.00
CA ASP A 657 -38.15 -63.45 -36.85
C ASP A 657 -38.32 -64.97 -36.60
N ILE A 658 -39.21 -65.34 -35.68
CA ILE A 658 -39.42 -66.74 -35.27
C ILE A 658 -40.88 -66.99 -34.90
N THR A 659 -41.41 -68.15 -35.31
CA THR A 659 -42.73 -68.64 -34.92
C THR A 659 -42.59 -69.91 -34.11
N LEU A 660 -43.26 -69.98 -32.96
CA LEU A 660 -43.32 -71.13 -32.06
C LEU A 660 -44.70 -71.77 -32.15
N TYR A 661 -44.75 -73.02 -32.59
CA TYR A 661 -45.97 -73.82 -32.77
C TYR A 661 -46.20 -74.75 -31.58
N ALA A 662 -47.39 -74.71 -30.98
CA ALA A 662 -47.74 -75.62 -29.90
C ALA A 662 -47.89 -77.06 -30.39
N GLN A 663 -47.26 -78.00 -29.69
CA GLN A 663 -47.31 -79.43 -29.97
C GLN A 663 -48.26 -80.14 -29.00
N TRP A 664 -48.99 -81.14 -29.50
CA TRP A 664 -50.14 -81.74 -28.80
C TRP A 664 -50.08 -83.27 -28.76
N LYS A 665 -50.43 -83.88 -27.62
CA LYS A 665 -50.57 -85.34 -27.45
C LYS A 665 -52.03 -85.72 -27.13
N LYS A 666 -52.64 -86.61 -27.93
CA LYS A 666 -54.06 -87.00 -27.80
C LYS A 666 -54.34 -87.81 -26.51
N ILE A 667 -55.47 -87.57 -25.85
CA ILE A 667 -55.93 -88.30 -24.66
C ILE A 667 -56.71 -89.58 -25.05
N VAL A 668 -56.44 -90.72 -24.38
CA VAL A 668 -57.11 -92.03 -24.58
C VAL A 668 -57.82 -92.46 -23.29
N TYR A 669 -59.03 -93.05 -23.37
CA TYR A 669 -59.86 -93.45 -22.21
C TYR A 669 -60.19 -94.96 -22.18
N TYR A 670 -60.25 -95.56 -20.98
CA TYR A 670 -60.64 -96.95 -20.69
C TYR A 670 -61.73 -97.03 -19.59
N THR A 671 -62.50 -98.11 -19.54
CA THR A 671 -63.69 -98.27 -18.66
C THR A 671 -63.48 -99.31 -17.57
N VAL A 672 -63.94 -99.02 -16.34
CA VAL A 672 -64.03 -99.99 -15.23
C VAL A 672 -65.49 -100.34 -14.97
N THR A 673 -65.79 -101.64 -14.91
CA THR A 673 -67.12 -102.19 -14.64
C THR A 673 -67.08 -103.06 -13.36
N TYR A 674 -68.05 -102.90 -12.47
CA TYR A 674 -68.20 -103.71 -11.24
C TYR A 674 -69.43 -104.61 -11.39
N ASP A 675 -69.23 -105.93 -11.29
CA ASP A 675 -70.26 -106.95 -11.34
C ASP A 675 -70.37 -107.64 -9.97
N THR A 676 -71.51 -107.47 -9.30
CA THR A 676 -71.71 -107.92 -7.91
C THR A 676 -71.95 -109.42 -7.76
N ASP A 677 -72.00 -110.16 -8.85
CA ASP A 677 -72.27 -111.60 -8.90
C ASP A 677 -73.38 -112.05 -7.94
N GLY A 678 -74.57 -111.46 -8.11
CA GLY A 678 -75.78 -111.76 -7.33
C GLY A 678 -75.96 -110.96 -6.03
N GLY A 679 -75.04 -110.05 -5.69
CA GLY A 679 -75.18 -109.08 -4.60
C GLY A 679 -75.73 -107.71 -5.05
N TYR A 680 -75.85 -106.78 -4.10
CA TYR A 680 -76.18 -105.37 -4.35
C TYR A 680 -74.99 -104.45 -4.05
N PHE A 681 -74.76 -103.46 -4.92
CA PHE A 681 -73.69 -102.46 -4.75
C PHE A 681 -74.14 -101.08 -5.23
N SER A 682 -74.05 -100.08 -4.36
CA SER A 682 -74.39 -98.68 -4.68
C SER A 682 -73.24 -97.91 -5.34
N GLY A 683 -72.05 -98.50 -5.43
CA GLY A 683 -70.89 -97.84 -6.03
C GLY A 683 -71.06 -97.64 -7.54
N ASN A 684 -70.76 -96.43 -8.01
CA ASN A 684 -70.93 -95.99 -9.40
C ASN A 684 -70.46 -97.04 -10.44
N ALA A 685 -71.38 -97.68 -11.15
CA ALA A 685 -71.06 -98.59 -12.25
C ALA A 685 -70.67 -97.81 -13.53
N ASN A 686 -69.65 -98.31 -14.26
CA ASN A 686 -69.24 -97.88 -15.61
C ASN A 686 -68.67 -96.45 -15.75
N GLN A 687 -67.52 -96.18 -15.13
CA GLN A 687 -66.78 -94.94 -15.32
C GLN A 687 -65.64 -95.07 -16.35
N LYS A 688 -65.47 -94.05 -17.19
CA LYS A 688 -64.33 -93.90 -18.12
C LYS A 688 -63.21 -93.10 -17.46
N TYR A 689 -61.98 -93.56 -17.62
CA TYR A 689 -60.78 -92.95 -17.05
C TYR A 689 -59.70 -92.84 -18.12
N GLU A 690 -58.82 -91.84 -18.01
CA GLU A 690 -57.69 -91.69 -18.94
C GLU A 690 -56.70 -92.84 -18.79
N THR A 691 -56.03 -93.25 -19.86
CA THR A 691 -54.97 -94.27 -19.82
C THR A 691 -53.91 -93.94 -18.78
N GLY A 692 -53.54 -94.92 -17.97
CA GLY A 692 -52.61 -94.76 -16.85
C GLY A 692 -53.22 -94.11 -15.60
N SER A 693 -54.50 -93.72 -15.62
CA SER A 693 -55.17 -93.21 -14.42
C SER A 693 -55.14 -94.26 -13.31
N LYS A 694 -54.77 -93.82 -12.11
CA LYS A 694 -54.84 -94.65 -10.92
C LYS A 694 -56.29 -94.76 -10.46
N ILE A 695 -56.86 -95.95 -10.60
CA ILE A 695 -58.21 -96.29 -10.16
C ILE A 695 -58.12 -96.85 -8.76
N THR A 696 -58.93 -96.32 -7.86
CA THR A 696 -59.10 -96.86 -6.51
C THR A 696 -60.44 -97.58 -6.44
N ILE A 697 -60.41 -98.84 -6.03
CA ILE A 697 -61.62 -99.62 -5.78
C ILE A 697 -62.42 -98.93 -4.67
N PRO A 698 -63.74 -98.68 -4.85
CA PRO A 698 -64.56 -98.04 -3.84
C PRO A 698 -64.42 -98.73 -2.48
N MET A 699 -64.40 -97.92 -1.41
CA MET A 699 -64.36 -98.43 -0.03
C MET A 699 -65.68 -99.06 0.41
N GLU A 700 -66.77 -98.77 -0.30
CA GLU A 700 -68.04 -99.43 -0.08
C GLU A 700 -67.92 -100.89 -0.54
N GLU A 701 -68.28 -101.83 0.34
CA GLU A 701 -68.35 -103.25 -0.01
C GLU A 701 -69.74 -103.58 -0.58
N PRO A 702 -69.82 -104.39 -1.64
CA PRO A 702 -71.09 -104.94 -2.08
C PRO A 702 -71.65 -105.83 -0.95
N LYS A 703 -72.98 -105.93 -0.88
CA LYS A 703 -73.66 -106.73 0.15
C LYS A 703 -74.44 -107.88 -0.49
N ARG A 704 -74.32 -109.07 0.08
CA ARG A 704 -75.10 -110.27 -0.27
C ARG A 704 -75.51 -110.99 1.01
N THR A 705 -76.80 -111.14 1.25
CA THR A 705 -77.32 -111.76 2.48
C THR A 705 -76.79 -113.18 2.66
N GLY A 706 -76.22 -113.46 3.84
CA GLY A 706 -75.67 -114.78 4.19
C GLY A 706 -74.22 -115.03 3.77
N TYR A 707 -73.56 -114.05 3.14
CA TYR A 707 -72.18 -114.16 2.68
C TYR A 707 -71.36 -112.94 3.11
N ILE A 708 -70.10 -113.15 3.47
CA ILE A 708 -69.08 -112.13 3.63
C ILE A 708 -68.46 -111.86 2.26
N PHE A 709 -68.40 -110.58 1.89
CA PHE A 709 -67.64 -110.15 0.72
C PHE A 709 -66.14 -110.34 0.97
N THR A 710 -65.46 -111.07 0.09
CA THR A 710 -64.02 -111.37 0.27
C THR A 710 -63.10 -110.53 -0.62
N GLY A 711 -63.66 -109.80 -1.58
CA GLY A 711 -62.92 -108.95 -2.50
C GLY A 711 -63.48 -108.96 -3.92
N TRP A 712 -63.00 -108.04 -4.74
CA TRP A 712 -63.26 -108.02 -6.18
C TRP A 712 -62.22 -108.88 -6.90
N ASN A 713 -62.56 -109.51 -8.01
CA ASN A 713 -61.63 -110.28 -8.83
C ASN A 713 -61.83 -109.98 -10.32
N THR A 714 -60.78 -109.98 -11.11
CA THR A 714 -60.89 -109.75 -12.58
C THR A 714 -61.57 -110.90 -13.34
N GLN A 715 -61.75 -112.07 -12.70
CA GLN A 715 -62.45 -113.22 -13.24
C GLN A 715 -63.59 -113.63 -12.30
N LYS A 716 -64.70 -114.06 -12.89
CA LYS A 716 -65.92 -114.40 -12.14
C LYS A 716 -65.75 -115.59 -11.20
N ASP A 717 -64.98 -116.58 -11.61
CA ASP A 717 -64.68 -117.80 -10.84
C ASP A 717 -63.59 -117.62 -9.76
N GLY A 718 -63.08 -116.39 -9.60
CA GLY A 718 -62.06 -116.06 -8.62
C GLY A 718 -60.62 -116.40 -9.03
N SER A 719 -60.39 -116.92 -10.24
CA SER A 719 -59.04 -117.32 -10.70
C SER A 719 -58.15 -116.15 -11.14
N GLY A 720 -58.71 -114.94 -11.23
CA GLY A 720 -58.02 -113.74 -11.69
C GLY A 720 -57.29 -112.99 -10.57
N VAL A 721 -56.92 -111.75 -10.86
CA VAL A 721 -56.28 -110.87 -9.87
C VAL A 721 -57.31 -110.35 -8.89
N SER A 722 -57.07 -110.58 -7.60
CA SER A 722 -57.94 -110.12 -6.51
C SER A 722 -57.58 -108.70 -6.08
N TYR A 723 -58.62 -107.90 -5.84
CA TYR A 723 -58.55 -106.52 -5.37
C TYR A 723 -59.46 -106.33 -4.15
N SER A 724 -58.86 -105.95 -3.02
CA SER A 724 -59.62 -105.52 -1.84
C SER A 724 -60.23 -104.14 -2.06
N VAL A 725 -61.28 -103.79 -1.31
CA VAL A 725 -61.78 -102.40 -1.29
C VAL A 725 -60.66 -101.43 -0.93
N GLY A 726 -60.64 -100.26 -1.58
CA GLY A 726 -59.59 -99.26 -1.37
C GLY A 726 -58.24 -99.55 -2.01
N SER A 727 -58.02 -100.76 -2.51
CA SER A 727 -56.85 -101.04 -3.33
C SER A 727 -56.91 -100.20 -4.61
N SER A 728 -55.77 -100.05 -5.26
CA SER A 728 -55.70 -99.25 -6.48
C SER A 728 -54.83 -99.90 -7.53
N PHE A 729 -55.17 -99.68 -8.79
CA PHE A 729 -54.42 -100.14 -9.94
C PHE A 729 -54.46 -99.05 -11.02
N ASN A 730 -53.48 -99.04 -11.92
CA ASN A 730 -53.51 -98.13 -13.06
C ASN A 730 -54.27 -98.80 -14.20
N ILE A 731 -55.21 -98.09 -14.81
CA ILE A 731 -55.98 -98.63 -15.93
C ILE A 731 -55.28 -98.40 -17.27
N ASP A 732 -55.02 -99.47 -17.99
CA ASP A 732 -54.41 -99.48 -19.32
C ASP A 732 -55.27 -100.20 -20.38
N SER A 733 -56.41 -100.76 -19.96
CA SER A 733 -57.40 -101.45 -20.78
C SER A 733 -58.76 -101.48 -20.06
N ASN A 734 -59.84 -101.82 -20.76
CA ASN A 734 -61.14 -101.99 -20.09
C ASN A 734 -61.10 -103.19 -19.14
N VAL A 735 -61.64 -103.04 -17.93
CA VAL A 735 -61.62 -104.08 -16.89
C VAL A 735 -62.98 -104.26 -16.23
N THR A 736 -63.37 -105.52 -16.03
CA THR A 736 -64.54 -105.91 -15.23
C THR A 736 -64.07 -106.57 -13.94
N LEU A 737 -64.66 -106.18 -12.82
CA LEU A 737 -64.36 -106.67 -11.48
C LEU A 737 -65.59 -107.37 -10.90
N TYR A 738 -65.45 -108.66 -10.60
CA TYR A 738 -66.49 -109.55 -10.08
C TYR A 738 -66.38 -109.71 -8.57
N ALA A 739 -67.47 -109.49 -7.83
CA ALA A 739 -67.49 -109.66 -6.38
C ALA A 739 -67.36 -111.14 -5.99
N GLN A 740 -66.48 -111.44 -5.04
CA GLN A 740 -66.27 -112.78 -4.50
C GLN A 740 -66.85 -112.88 -3.07
N TRP A 741 -67.33 -114.07 -2.71
CA TRP A 741 -68.17 -114.28 -1.53
C TRP A 741 -67.78 -115.58 -0.79
N THR A 742 -67.81 -115.55 0.54
CA THR A 742 -67.66 -116.73 1.42
C THR A 742 -68.78 -116.74 2.48
N GLU A 743 -69.26 -117.92 2.89
CA GLU A 743 -70.31 -118.03 3.93
C GLU A 743 -69.80 -117.55 5.31
N ASP A 744 -70.64 -116.81 6.05
CA ASP A 744 -70.28 -116.19 7.35
C ASP A 744 -70.40 -117.19 8.53
N ILE A 745 -69.28 -117.47 9.22
CA ILE A 745 -69.20 -118.35 10.41
C ILE A 745 -68.31 -117.73 11.53
N SER A 746 -68.82 -116.73 12.24
CA SER A 746 -68.39 -116.26 13.60
C SER A 746 -66.95 -115.70 13.87
N ASP A 747 -66.90 -114.65 14.72
CA ASP A 747 -65.85 -114.26 15.72
C ASP A 747 -64.57 -113.41 15.40
N THR A 748 -64.41 -112.32 16.19
CA THR A 748 -63.23 -111.75 16.91
C THR A 748 -62.01 -110.98 16.28
N ASN A 749 -61.91 -109.68 16.64
CA ASN A 749 -60.80 -108.82 17.17
C ASN A 749 -59.29 -109.02 16.85
N THR A 750 -58.58 -107.92 16.55
CA THR A 750 -57.35 -107.43 17.25
C THR A 750 -57.03 -105.94 16.91
N VAL A 751 -56.64 -105.11 17.89
CA VAL A 751 -56.42 -103.65 17.75
C VAL A 751 -55.01 -103.22 18.22
N VAL A 752 -54.26 -102.49 17.37
CA VAL A 752 -52.85 -102.06 17.57
C VAL A 752 -52.71 -100.53 17.61
N ILE A 753 -53.23 -99.85 18.65
CA ILE A 753 -53.14 -98.38 18.77
C ILE A 753 -51.96 -97.88 19.62
N GLU A 754 -51.36 -98.71 20.46
CA GLU A 754 -50.41 -98.27 21.51
C GLU A 754 -49.03 -97.80 20.99
N GLN A 755 -48.72 -97.97 19.71
CA GLN A 755 -47.39 -97.64 19.16
C GLN A 755 -47.27 -96.24 18.54
N TYR A 756 -48.39 -95.62 18.17
CA TYR A 756 -48.45 -94.39 17.36
C TYR A 756 -48.62 -93.14 18.25
N ALA A 757 -48.31 -91.92 17.75
CA ALA A 757 -48.47 -90.66 18.50
C ALA A 757 -49.05 -89.54 17.60
N PRO A 758 -49.96 -88.68 18.11
CA PRO A 758 -50.44 -87.52 17.35
C PRO A 758 -49.36 -86.45 17.17
N VAL A 759 -49.41 -85.70 16.07
CA VAL A 759 -48.51 -84.56 15.84
C VAL A 759 -49.16 -83.27 16.33
N LEU A 760 -48.59 -82.62 17.35
CA LEU A 760 -49.18 -81.44 18.01
C LEU A 760 -48.54 -80.12 17.54
N LYS A 761 -49.39 -79.13 17.23
CA LYS A 761 -49.01 -77.74 16.92
C LYS A 761 -49.83 -76.76 17.75
N ALA A 762 -49.26 -75.58 18.04
CA ALA A 762 -49.90 -74.59 18.91
C ALA A 762 -49.69 -73.14 18.44
N SER A 763 -50.77 -72.38 18.36
CA SER A 763 -50.79 -70.95 18.02
C SER A 763 -51.44 -70.10 19.13
N VAL A 764 -51.08 -68.82 19.23
CA VAL A 764 -51.59 -67.92 20.29
C VAL A 764 -52.31 -66.72 19.68
N SER A 765 -53.56 -66.49 20.09
CA SER A 765 -54.36 -65.33 19.71
C SER A 765 -54.98 -64.66 20.95
N GLY A 766 -54.35 -63.58 21.41
CA GLY A 766 -54.80 -62.82 22.59
C GLY A 766 -54.63 -63.59 23.90
N VAL A 767 -55.73 -64.08 24.48
CA VAL A 767 -55.71 -64.96 25.68
C VAL A 767 -55.93 -66.43 25.35
N TYR A 768 -56.22 -66.74 24.09
CA TYR A 768 -56.52 -68.11 23.66
C TYR A 768 -55.25 -68.74 23.10
N VAL A 769 -55.00 -69.98 23.53
CA VAL A 769 -54.07 -70.87 22.86
C VAL A 769 -54.92 -71.83 22.05
N THR A 770 -54.76 -71.79 20.73
CA THR A 770 -55.41 -72.75 19.83
C THR A 770 -54.39 -73.84 19.54
N LEU A 771 -54.74 -75.05 19.93
CA LEU A 771 -53.97 -76.26 19.68
C LEU A 771 -54.57 -76.96 18.49
N THR A 772 -53.74 -77.48 17.59
CA THR A 772 -54.18 -78.35 16.50
C THR A 772 -53.33 -79.61 16.44
N TRP A 773 -53.94 -80.73 16.08
CA TRP A 773 -53.25 -82.01 15.95
C TRP A 773 -53.87 -82.91 14.89
N ALA A 774 -53.06 -83.85 14.41
CA ALA A 774 -53.48 -84.87 13.45
C ALA A 774 -52.90 -86.25 13.85
N PHE A 775 -53.68 -87.30 13.62
CA PHE A 775 -53.31 -88.71 13.80
C PHE A 775 -53.96 -89.54 12.69
N THR A 776 -53.22 -90.50 12.16
CA THR A 776 -53.66 -91.38 11.07
C THR A 776 -53.95 -92.77 11.62
N GLY A 777 -55.23 -93.17 11.62
CA GLY A 777 -55.73 -94.46 12.11
C GLY A 777 -57.16 -94.33 12.67
N GLU A 778 -57.87 -95.45 12.81
CA GLU A 778 -59.19 -95.46 13.47
C GLU A 778 -59.04 -95.22 14.97
N ILE A 779 -59.71 -94.18 15.47
CA ILE A 779 -59.67 -93.76 16.86
C ILE A 779 -61.07 -93.34 17.29
N THR A 780 -61.36 -93.44 18.57
CA THR A 780 -62.60 -92.88 19.12
C THR A 780 -62.44 -91.39 19.43
N GLY A 781 -61.23 -90.94 19.76
CA GLY A 781 -60.97 -89.54 20.04
C GLY A 781 -59.57 -89.25 20.56
N TYR A 782 -59.39 -88.04 21.09
CA TYR A 782 -58.15 -87.54 21.66
C TYR A 782 -58.32 -87.10 23.10
N GLU A 783 -57.25 -87.25 23.88
CA GLU A 783 -57.13 -86.79 25.25
C GLU A 783 -56.04 -85.72 25.36
N ILE A 784 -56.40 -84.56 25.93
CA ILE A 784 -55.53 -83.41 26.09
C ILE A 784 -55.12 -83.27 27.55
N GLU A 785 -53.81 -83.18 27.79
CA GLU A 785 -53.24 -82.93 29.11
C GLU A 785 -52.44 -81.65 29.19
N VAL A 786 -52.65 -80.92 30.28
CA VAL A 786 -51.93 -79.68 30.58
C VAL A 786 -51.18 -79.80 31.89
N ASN A 787 -49.91 -79.39 31.88
CA ASN A 787 -49.10 -79.14 33.05
C ASN A 787 -48.93 -77.62 33.23
N SER A 788 -49.54 -77.07 34.27
CA SER A 788 -49.43 -75.67 34.63
C SER A 788 -49.54 -75.51 36.15
N ALA A 789 -49.34 -74.29 36.64
CA ALA A 789 -49.59 -74.00 38.06
C ALA A 789 -51.05 -74.26 38.49
N ALA A 790 -52.01 -74.21 37.55
CA ALA A 790 -53.40 -74.54 37.86
C ALA A 790 -53.58 -76.04 38.16
N THR A 791 -52.73 -76.89 37.57
CA THR A 791 -52.71 -78.35 37.78
C THR A 791 -51.65 -78.77 38.81
N LYS A 792 -51.14 -77.83 39.61
CA LYS A 792 -50.03 -78.02 40.58
C LYS A 792 -48.72 -78.50 39.92
N ASN A 793 -48.43 -78.02 38.72
CA ASN A 793 -47.24 -78.36 37.91
C ASN A 793 -47.10 -79.87 37.59
N LYS A 794 -48.21 -80.60 37.51
CA LYS A 794 -48.29 -81.97 37.01
C LYS A 794 -49.19 -82.02 35.77
N TYR A 795 -48.93 -82.93 34.83
CA TYR A 795 -49.85 -83.14 33.72
C TYR A 795 -51.17 -83.68 34.28
N LYS A 796 -52.26 -83.00 33.92
CA LYS A 796 -53.62 -83.46 34.21
C LYS A 796 -54.46 -83.35 32.95
N LYS A 797 -55.34 -84.32 32.75
CA LYS A 797 -56.36 -84.27 31.71
C LYS A 797 -57.25 -83.04 31.89
N VAL A 798 -57.39 -82.27 30.82
CA VAL A 798 -58.26 -81.09 30.80
C VAL A 798 -59.44 -81.24 29.85
N ALA A 799 -59.33 -82.09 28.82
CA ALA A 799 -60.42 -82.38 27.90
C ALA A 799 -60.19 -83.70 27.15
N THR A 800 -61.28 -84.26 26.65
CA THR A 800 -61.29 -85.27 25.57
C THR A 800 -62.15 -84.75 24.44
N VAL A 801 -61.75 -84.98 23.19
CA VAL A 801 -62.51 -84.59 22.00
C VAL A 801 -62.64 -85.78 21.05
N THR A 802 -63.69 -85.78 20.22
CA THR A 802 -63.92 -86.84 19.22
C THR A 802 -62.92 -86.77 18.06
N GLU A 803 -62.84 -87.82 17.26
CA GLU A 803 -61.91 -87.95 16.11
C GLU A 803 -61.98 -86.79 15.09
N THR A 804 -63.16 -86.20 14.89
CA THR A 804 -63.39 -85.09 13.95
C THR A 804 -62.82 -83.75 14.43
N ASN A 805 -62.44 -83.67 15.70
CA ASN A 805 -61.85 -82.48 16.27
C ASN A 805 -60.32 -82.54 16.18
N SER A 806 -59.76 -81.77 15.26
CA SER A 806 -58.32 -81.54 15.10
C SER A 806 -57.85 -80.23 15.73
N SER A 807 -58.70 -79.57 16.53
CA SER A 807 -58.35 -78.35 17.26
C SER A 807 -59.03 -78.21 18.62
N TYR A 808 -58.39 -77.53 19.56
CA TYR A 808 -58.97 -77.21 20.87
C TYR A 808 -58.52 -75.84 21.37
N ILE A 809 -59.46 -75.12 21.99
CA ILE A 809 -59.24 -73.82 22.62
C ILE A 809 -59.44 -73.97 24.13
N ASP A 810 -58.35 -73.92 24.89
CA ASP A 810 -58.45 -73.92 26.35
C ASP A 810 -58.74 -72.49 26.85
N SER A 811 -59.98 -72.24 27.25
CA SER A 811 -60.41 -70.97 27.84
C SER A 811 -60.06 -70.84 29.34
N ALA A 812 -59.57 -71.90 29.98
CA ALA A 812 -59.35 -72.01 31.42
C ALA A 812 -57.88 -71.93 31.85
N LEU A 813 -56.92 -71.76 30.92
CA LEU A 813 -55.51 -71.55 31.25
C LEU A 813 -55.35 -70.29 32.12
N LYS A 814 -54.96 -70.47 33.40
CA LYS A 814 -54.85 -69.38 34.37
C LYS A 814 -53.81 -68.34 33.93
N GLN A 815 -54.26 -67.10 33.79
CA GLN A 815 -53.51 -65.96 33.25
C GLN A 815 -52.19 -65.69 34.00
N GLY A 816 -51.07 -65.59 33.26
CA GLY A 816 -49.77 -65.12 33.76
C GLY A 816 -48.70 -66.18 34.07
N LYS A 817 -48.89 -67.46 33.72
CA LYS A 817 -47.88 -68.53 33.91
C LYS A 817 -47.69 -69.37 32.64
N ASN A 818 -46.56 -70.07 32.52
CA ASN A 818 -46.30 -70.99 31.41
C ASN A 818 -47.11 -72.28 31.60
N ALA A 819 -47.69 -72.79 30.51
CA ALA A 819 -48.36 -74.08 30.46
C ALA A 819 -47.67 -74.98 29.43
N LYS A 820 -47.40 -76.24 29.80
CA LYS A 820 -46.91 -77.31 28.93
C LYS A 820 -48.07 -78.21 28.54
N ILE A 821 -48.20 -78.56 27.27
CA ILE A 821 -49.38 -79.25 26.74
C ILE A 821 -48.96 -80.42 25.84
N ARG A 822 -49.66 -81.55 25.96
CA ARG A 822 -49.50 -82.74 25.13
C ARG A 822 -50.84 -83.42 24.86
N VAL A 823 -50.94 -84.18 23.77
CA VAL A 823 -52.17 -84.86 23.32
C VAL A 823 -51.88 -86.32 22.98
N ARG A 824 -52.82 -87.25 23.23
CA ARG A 824 -52.77 -88.64 22.75
C ARG A 824 -54.12 -89.06 22.16
N ALA A 825 -54.13 -89.92 21.15
CA ALA A 825 -55.34 -90.54 20.63
C ALA A 825 -55.73 -91.79 21.44
N TYR A 826 -57.01 -92.17 21.42
CA TYR A 826 -57.54 -93.37 22.05
C TYR A 826 -58.65 -94.02 21.21
N ILE A 827 -58.84 -95.33 21.39
CA ILE A 827 -59.96 -96.10 20.86
C ILE A 827 -60.67 -96.82 22.01
N ILE A 828 -61.99 -96.93 21.92
CA ILE A 828 -62.81 -97.71 22.85
C ILE A 828 -63.27 -98.97 22.12
N VAL A 829 -62.84 -100.12 22.60
CA VAL A 829 -63.23 -101.43 22.05
C VAL A 829 -63.80 -102.25 23.20
N GLY A 830 -65.05 -102.70 23.05
CA GLY A 830 -65.75 -103.47 24.10
C GLY A 830 -65.87 -102.74 25.44
N GLY A 831 -66.01 -101.41 25.44
CA GLY A 831 -66.11 -100.58 26.65
C GLY A 831 -64.79 -100.30 27.37
N LYS A 832 -63.65 -100.82 26.90
CA LYS A 832 -62.32 -100.56 27.46
C LYS A 832 -61.53 -99.61 26.56
N THR A 833 -60.88 -98.61 27.15
CA THR A 833 -60.15 -97.58 26.41
C THR A 833 -58.67 -97.94 26.26
N TYR A 834 -58.19 -97.97 25.02
CA TYR A 834 -56.78 -98.16 24.66
C TYR A 834 -56.19 -96.87 24.14
N TYR A 835 -54.98 -96.54 24.56
CA TYR A 835 -54.36 -95.23 24.30
C TYR A 835 -53.09 -95.38 23.47
N SER A 836 -52.94 -94.46 22.51
CA SER A 836 -51.70 -94.24 21.78
C SER A 836 -50.64 -93.53 22.66
N LYS A 837 -49.40 -93.41 22.16
CA LYS A 837 -48.35 -92.58 22.77
C LYS A 837 -48.74 -91.09 22.74
N TYR A 838 -48.19 -90.31 23.67
CA TYR A 838 -48.38 -88.86 23.67
C TYR A 838 -47.55 -88.18 22.57
N SER A 839 -48.08 -87.06 22.06
CA SER A 839 -47.41 -86.12 21.17
C SER A 839 -46.16 -85.48 21.82
N ASN A 840 -45.42 -84.73 21.01
CA ASN A 840 -44.48 -83.72 21.50
C ASN A 840 -45.16 -82.71 22.46
N VAL A 841 -44.38 -82.12 23.37
CA VAL A 841 -44.86 -81.14 24.37
C VAL A 841 -44.68 -79.71 23.86
N GLU A 842 -45.77 -78.94 23.82
CA GLU A 842 -45.76 -77.50 23.50
C GLU A 842 -45.80 -76.63 24.77
N THR A 843 -44.95 -75.60 24.87
CA THR A 843 -44.94 -74.65 26.01
C THR A 843 -45.43 -73.26 25.58
N LYS A 844 -46.51 -72.74 26.17
CA LYS A 844 -47.07 -71.40 25.84
C LYS A 844 -47.32 -70.53 27.08
N THR A 845 -47.21 -69.21 26.93
CA THR A 845 -47.46 -68.20 27.98
C THR A 845 -48.73 -67.39 27.67
N VAL A 846 -49.73 -67.41 28.56
CA VAL A 846 -50.96 -66.59 28.42
C VAL A 846 -50.84 -65.30 29.24
N LEU A 847 -50.98 -64.13 28.61
CA LEU A 847 -50.87 -62.83 29.27
C LEU A 847 -52.18 -62.39 29.93
N LYS A 848 -52.12 -61.88 31.17
CA LYS A 848 -53.29 -61.35 31.90
C LYS A 848 -53.94 -60.19 31.16
N LYS A 849 -55.28 -60.10 31.16
CA LYS A 849 -56.01 -58.94 30.61
C LYS A 849 -55.53 -57.65 31.28
N ALA A 850 -55.29 -56.61 30.48
CA ALA A 850 -54.77 -55.37 31.00
C ALA A 850 -55.75 -54.69 31.96
N SER A 851 -55.24 -54.24 33.11
CA SER A 851 -56.03 -53.72 34.21
C SER A 851 -55.75 -52.23 34.41
N LEU A 852 -56.61 -51.38 33.82
CA LEU A 852 -56.56 -49.93 33.98
C LEU A 852 -57.15 -49.53 35.33
N LYS A 853 -56.27 -49.29 36.31
CA LYS A 853 -56.64 -49.03 37.71
C LYS A 853 -57.38 -47.70 37.85
N ALA A 854 -56.81 -46.61 37.36
CA ALA A 854 -57.41 -45.28 37.50
C ALA A 854 -56.99 -44.34 36.38
N VAL A 855 -57.88 -43.41 36.02
CA VAL A 855 -57.54 -42.21 35.25
C VAL A 855 -58.06 -41.02 36.05
N ARG A 856 -57.15 -40.18 36.56
CA ARG A 856 -57.49 -39.01 37.37
C ARG A 856 -57.09 -37.73 36.63
N TYR A 857 -58.02 -36.79 36.50
CA TYR A 857 -57.79 -35.51 35.84
C TYR A 857 -57.63 -34.38 36.85
N ALA A 858 -56.52 -33.65 36.76
CA ALA A 858 -56.27 -32.45 37.54
C ALA A 858 -56.65 -31.21 36.71
N LYS A 859 -57.77 -30.56 37.07
CA LYS A 859 -58.30 -29.38 36.34
C LYS A 859 -57.30 -28.22 36.31
N LYS A 860 -56.61 -27.92 37.44
CA LYS A 860 -55.66 -26.81 37.57
C LYS A 860 -54.48 -26.92 36.61
N THR A 861 -53.90 -28.12 36.48
CA THR A 861 -52.71 -28.36 35.63
C THR A 861 -53.05 -28.90 34.24
N LYS A 862 -54.33 -29.16 33.95
CA LYS A 862 -54.81 -29.77 32.69
C LYS A 862 -54.09 -31.09 32.36
N LYS A 863 -53.71 -31.88 33.36
CA LYS A 863 -52.99 -33.16 33.21
C LYS A 863 -53.85 -34.34 33.68
N ALA A 864 -53.76 -35.46 32.98
CA ALA A 864 -54.41 -36.72 33.34
C ALA A 864 -53.36 -37.75 33.79
N THR A 865 -53.52 -38.29 34.99
CA THR A 865 -52.69 -39.38 35.51
C THR A 865 -53.38 -40.71 35.25
N ILE A 866 -52.74 -41.57 34.45
CA ILE A 866 -53.22 -42.89 34.04
C ILE A 866 -52.44 -43.92 34.83
N GLN A 867 -53.11 -44.75 35.62
CA GLN A 867 -52.51 -45.75 36.50
C GLN A 867 -53.04 -47.14 36.17
N TRP A 868 -52.17 -48.15 36.19
CA TRP A 868 -52.53 -49.54 35.94
C TRP A 868 -51.88 -50.48 36.94
N LEU A 869 -52.43 -51.69 37.04
CA LEU A 869 -51.74 -52.78 37.72
C LEU A 869 -50.70 -53.33 36.75
N ALA A 870 -49.45 -53.50 37.15
CA ALA A 870 -48.39 -54.08 36.30
C ALA A 870 -47.98 -55.44 36.89
N PRO A 871 -48.40 -56.56 36.28
CA PRO A 871 -47.86 -57.88 36.61
C PRO A 871 -46.35 -57.96 36.39
N THR A 872 -45.66 -58.82 37.15
CA THR A 872 -44.24 -59.11 36.94
C THR A 872 -44.02 -59.87 35.62
N GLY A 873 -42.87 -59.68 34.97
CA GLY A 873 -42.48 -60.44 33.77
C GLY A 873 -43.05 -59.95 32.43
N LEU A 874 -43.62 -58.74 32.36
CA LEU A 874 -44.03 -58.09 31.12
C LEU A 874 -42.87 -57.33 30.46
N SER A 875 -42.85 -57.26 29.12
CA SER A 875 -41.90 -56.39 28.41
C SER A 875 -42.37 -54.94 28.36
N GLY A 876 -43.68 -54.71 28.32
CA GLY A 876 -44.22 -53.35 28.39
C GLY A 876 -45.73 -53.26 28.30
N ILE A 877 -46.22 -52.03 28.22
CA ILE A 877 -47.62 -51.67 28.08
C ILE A 877 -47.79 -50.60 27.02
N GLU A 878 -48.87 -50.66 26.27
CA GLU A 878 -49.27 -49.63 25.32
C GLU A 878 -50.55 -48.94 25.78
N ILE A 879 -50.59 -47.61 25.68
CA ILE A 879 -51.69 -46.75 26.13
C ILE A 879 -52.33 -46.09 24.92
N TYR A 880 -53.65 -46.16 24.86
CA TYR A 880 -54.45 -45.63 23.77
C TYR A 880 -55.44 -44.60 24.29
N GLN A 881 -55.59 -43.50 23.56
CA GLN A 881 -56.49 -42.39 23.86
C GLN A 881 -57.44 -42.12 22.69
N LYS A 882 -58.70 -41.80 23.00
CA LYS A 882 -59.62 -41.16 22.06
C LYS A 882 -60.20 -39.88 22.66
N ILE A 883 -60.49 -38.90 21.80
CA ILE A 883 -61.14 -37.64 22.16
C ILE A 883 -62.51 -37.61 21.48
N GLY A 884 -63.59 -37.45 22.26
CA GLY A 884 -64.97 -37.50 21.76
C GLY A 884 -65.30 -38.83 21.08
N THR A 885 -65.85 -38.75 19.87
CA THR A 885 -66.23 -39.88 19.01
C THR A 885 -65.09 -40.39 18.12
N GLY A 886 -63.88 -39.80 18.21
CA GLY A 886 -62.74 -40.19 17.38
C GLY A 886 -62.22 -41.61 17.65
N LYS A 887 -61.37 -42.12 16.76
CA LYS A 887 -60.70 -43.43 16.90
C LYS A 887 -59.64 -43.40 18.01
N TYR A 888 -59.40 -44.55 18.65
CA TYR A 888 -58.32 -44.70 19.63
C TYR A 888 -56.96 -44.65 18.94
N LYS A 889 -56.10 -43.71 19.34
CA LYS A 889 -54.70 -43.62 18.90
C LYS A 889 -53.77 -44.05 20.04
N LYS A 890 -52.70 -44.78 19.72
CA LYS A 890 -51.65 -45.09 20.70
C LYS A 890 -50.92 -43.79 21.04
N ILE A 891 -50.89 -43.44 22.32
CA ILE A 891 -50.26 -42.19 22.79
C ILE A 891 -48.99 -42.46 23.59
N TYR A 892 -48.77 -43.69 24.05
CA TYR A 892 -47.58 -44.01 24.82
C TYR A 892 -47.29 -45.51 24.86
N THR A 893 -46.00 -45.86 24.99
CA THR A 893 -45.53 -47.20 25.29
C THR A 893 -44.63 -47.14 26.53
N ALA A 894 -45.00 -47.81 27.61
CA ALA A 894 -44.18 -47.87 28.83
C ALA A 894 -43.45 -49.21 28.95
N LYS A 895 -42.26 -49.20 29.58
CA LYS A 895 -41.52 -50.42 29.92
C LYS A 895 -42.22 -51.17 31.08
N GLY A 896 -42.05 -52.49 31.14
CA GLY A 896 -42.87 -53.41 31.96
C GLY A 896 -42.97 -53.12 33.47
N THR A 897 -42.06 -52.32 34.04
CA THR A 897 -42.04 -51.97 35.47
C THR A 897 -42.85 -50.72 35.82
N SER A 898 -43.18 -49.86 34.85
CA SER A 898 -43.93 -48.62 35.09
C SER A 898 -45.39 -48.92 35.48
N LYS A 899 -45.93 -48.23 36.50
CA LYS A 899 -47.31 -48.40 37.01
C LYS A 899 -48.24 -47.21 36.76
N LYS A 900 -47.71 -46.07 36.33
CA LYS A 900 -48.47 -44.85 36.01
C LYS A 900 -47.75 -43.97 34.99
N ILE A 901 -48.51 -43.11 34.31
CA ILE A 901 -48.00 -41.98 33.53
C ILE A 901 -48.87 -40.74 33.72
N VAL A 902 -48.30 -39.56 33.49
CA VAL A 902 -49.02 -38.29 33.43
C VAL A 902 -49.00 -37.78 31.98
N VAL A 903 -50.19 -37.49 31.43
CA VAL A 903 -50.36 -36.99 30.07
C VAL A 903 -50.94 -35.58 30.12
N SER A 904 -50.35 -34.64 29.38
CA SER A 904 -50.90 -33.28 29.24
C SER A 904 -52.12 -33.30 28.33
N LEU A 905 -53.19 -32.67 28.79
CA LEU A 905 -54.40 -32.47 28.00
C LEU A 905 -54.53 -31.03 27.50
N ALA A 906 -53.52 -30.17 27.65
CA ALA A 906 -53.57 -28.74 27.34
C ALA A 906 -54.06 -28.38 25.92
N LYS A 907 -53.99 -29.31 24.96
CA LYS A 907 -54.46 -29.13 23.57
C LYS A 907 -55.91 -29.61 23.29
N VAL A 908 -56.60 -30.27 24.22
CA VAL A 908 -57.99 -30.78 24.03
C VAL A 908 -59.07 -29.74 24.42
N LYS A 909 -60.08 -29.38 23.63
CA LYS A 909 -61.05 -28.33 24.09
C LYS A 909 -61.78 -28.69 25.43
N LYS A 910 -62.02 -27.68 26.30
CA LYS A 910 -62.76 -27.83 27.58
C LYS A 910 -64.14 -28.44 27.31
N GLY A 911 -64.59 -29.36 28.16
CA GLY A 911 -65.86 -30.07 28.03
C GLY A 911 -65.82 -31.36 27.20
N LYS A 912 -64.74 -31.65 26.47
CA LYS A 912 -64.63 -32.90 25.69
C LYS A 912 -64.31 -34.11 26.58
N LYS A 913 -64.99 -35.22 26.30
CA LYS A 913 -64.70 -36.53 26.92
C LYS A 913 -63.44 -37.12 26.31
N VAL A 914 -62.50 -37.57 27.13
CA VAL A 914 -61.27 -38.24 26.73
C VAL A 914 -61.25 -39.63 27.37
N SER A 915 -61.20 -40.67 26.53
CA SER A 915 -61.26 -42.07 26.97
C SER A 915 -59.93 -42.78 26.77
N TYR A 916 -59.56 -43.65 27.70
CA TYR A 916 -58.31 -44.39 27.68
C TYR A 916 -58.54 -45.90 27.83
N LYS A 917 -57.74 -46.68 27.11
CA LYS A 917 -57.56 -48.12 27.33
C LYS A 917 -56.10 -48.50 27.16
N ILE A 918 -55.68 -49.60 27.78
CA ILE A 918 -54.30 -50.08 27.76
C ILE A 918 -54.23 -51.55 27.35
N ARG A 919 -53.08 -52.03 26.88
CA ARG A 919 -52.80 -53.48 26.72
C ARG A 919 -51.37 -53.80 27.10
N TYR A 920 -51.14 -54.95 27.74
CA TYR A 920 -49.80 -55.44 28.04
C TYR A 920 -49.19 -56.13 26.82
N TYR A 921 -47.86 -56.21 26.78
CA TYR A 921 -47.17 -57.08 25.84
C TYR A 921 -45.92 -57.71 26.45
N LYS A 922 -45.55 -58.88 25.91
CA LYS A 922 -44.30 -59.57 26.18
C LYS A 922 -43.60 -59.84 24.85
N LYS A 923 -42.30 -59.57 24.78
CA LYS A 923 -41.47 -59.85 23.60
C LYS A 923 -40.97 -61.29 23.68
N SER A 924 -41.04 -61.99 22.55
CA SER A 924 -40.36 -63.26 22.30
C SER A 924 -39.66 -63.10 20.95
N GLY A 925 -38.33 -62.95 20.97
CA GLY A 925 -37.56 -62.44 19.83
C GLY A 925 -38.02 -61.04 19.40
N ASN A 926 -38.23 -60.85 18.10
CA ASN A 926 -38.73 -59.58 17.51
C ASN A 926 -40.25 -59.41 17.58
N THR A 927 -40.99 -60.44 17.98
CA THR A 927 -42.46 -60.44 17.95
C THR A 927 -43.05 -60.06 19.32
N LYS A 928 -44.03 -59.14 19.32
CA LYS A 928 -44.78 -58.74 20.52
C LYS A 928 -46.08 -59.53 20.62
N VAL A 929 -46.24 -60.33 21.67
CA VAL A 929 -47.52 -60.95 22.03
C VAL A 929 -48.27 -59.99 22.95
N TYR A 930 -49.52 -59.66 22.61
CA TYR A 930 -50.32 -58.66 23.32
C TYR A 930 -51.43 -59.31 24.16
N SER A 931 -51.72 -58.72 25.33
CA SER A 931 -52.94 -59.04 26.09
C SER A 931 -54.17 -58.41 25.43
N MET A 932 -55.36 -58.83 25.86
CA MET A 932 -56.58 -58.04 25.66
C MET A 932 -56.43 -56.61 26.21
N TYR A 933 -57.16 -55.67 25.59
CA TYR A 933 -57.28 -54.32 26.12
C TYR A 933 -58.00 -54.29 27.47
N SER A 934 -57.65 -53.31 28.29
CA SER A 934 -58.36 -53.01 29.52
C SER A 934 -59.77 -52.49 29.26
N ASN A 935 -60.58 -52.51 30.31
CA ASN A 935 -61.79 -51.70 30.35
C ASN A 935 -61.42 -50.23 30.12
N VAL A 936 -62.32 -49.50 29.47
CA VAL A 936 -62.13 -48.09 29.11
C VAL A 936 -62.43 -47.22 30.33
N LYS A 937 -61.58 -46.22 30.61
CA LYS A 937 -61.89 -45.15 31.57
C LYS A 937 -61.93 -43.81 30.88
N THR A 938 -62.97 -43.03 31.17
CA THR A 938 -63.26 -41.75 30.52
C THR A 938 -63.28 -40.63 31.53
N ILE A 939 -62.63 -39.51 31.19
CA ILE A 939 -62.65 -38.26 31.94
C ILE A 939 -63.19 -37.13 31.05
N LYS A 940 -63.71 -36.06 31.64
CA LYS A 940 -64.10 -34.83 30.93
C LYS A 940 -63.05 -33.76 31.20
N ARG A 941 -62.42 -33.20 30.16
CA ARG A 941 -61.43 -32.12 30.33
C ARG A 941 -62.10 -30.82 30.76
#